data_AF-A0A9E0HYL2-F1
#
_entry.id   AF-A0A9E0HYL2-F1
#
_cell.length_a   1.000
_cell.length_b   1.000
_cell.length_c   1.000
_cell.angle_alpha   90.00
_cell.angle_beta   90.00
_cell.angle_gamma   90.00
#
_symmetry.space_group_name_H-M   'P 1'
#
loop_
_entity.id
_entity.type
_entity.pdbx_description
1 polymer ?
#
loop_
_entity_poly.entity_id
_entity_poly.type
_entity_poly.pdbx_seq_one_letter_code
_entity_poly.pdbx_strand_id
1 'polypeptide(L)'
;MKYRLALDMGSTSLGWCLLALDQNNVPSSLINMGIRIFSDGRDDKSKEPLAVARRGARSLRRNYDRRDRRQRRLLSCLIQYGLMPQNESKRKELEALDPYEIRAKALDEEVPLHELGRVIFHINQRRGFKSNRKADKRENDSSSNMKNAIKDLDGKLLLTNSRTLGEYLWKQHLESLPVRVRSRMVKDKAEYNFYPSREMYAKELDKIFAHQKKYHPKLTDEVCEEIKDILFYQRPLKPVTVGNCRFESGEKRARLAYPLVQKYRILQEVNNLQLERLAEGDPEITPEDREKIAHALLHAKWKKAKKSLMTFGQISKVIALGSGYKYNLESDRREGLQGDDTSAFLSQEACFGSRWEEFTSEQQEKLVDLLFETQDPEELVEILITNWDVTPEQAEEIANAPLAEGYGALSKKAIEKMMPFLEQGQIYSTAAKSAGYHHSDFRTGEVFERLPYYGEILPNNVIGGSYAPEDENLPEKYFGKINNPSVHIALNQVRKLVNALIDIYGPPEEVVIELARNLKEPPDDISKEQSKNQKENKRINEELAKLGQKQNYRNRMLYKLWEDLAEDPTKRCCPFSGVQISQTDIFSGQFEEEHLLPFSRSYNDGRANKVLSSREWNRRKGNRSPFDAFAHTPEWPQM
;
A
#
# COMPACT_ATOMS: atom_id res chain seq x y z
N MET A 1 -33.11 -33.52 4.10
CA MET A 1 -32.05 -34.52 3.83
C MET A 1 -30.77 -34.00 4.43
N LYS A 2 -30.02 -34.79 5.22
CA LYS A 2 -28.75 -34.32 5.78
C LYS A 2 -27.66 -34.38 4.73
N TYR A 3 -26.95 -33.27 4.52
CA TYR A 3 -25.88 -33.23 3.53
C TYR A 3 -24.76 -32.26 3.93
N ARG A 4 -23.55 -32.57 3.44
CA ARG A 4 -22.37 -31.71 3.50
C ARG A 4 -22.19 -31.01 2.16
N LEU A 5 -21.97 -29.70 2.20
CA LEU A 5 -21.55 -28.91 1.06
C LEU A 5 -20.03 -28.72 1.10
N ALA A 6 -19.31 -29.27 0.12
CA ALA A 6 -17.90 -28.99 -0.09
C ALA A 6 -17.74 -27.94 -1.19
N LEU A 7 -16.90 -26.92 -0.95
CA LEU A 7 -16.60 -25.83 -1.89
C LEU A 7 -15.09 -25.76 -2.15
N ASP A 8 -14.71 -25.70 -3.42
CA ASP A 8 -13.34 -25.39 -3.85
C ASP A 8 -13.30 -23.99 -4.49
N MET A 9 -12.66 -23.05 -3.81
CA MET A 9 -12.65 -21.63 -4.19
C MET A 9 -11.38 -21.25 -4.96
N GLY A 10 -11.52 -21.13 -6.28
CA GLY A 10 -10.52 -20.54 -7.17
C GLY A 10 -10.73 -19.05 -7.45
N SER A 11 -9.84 -18.46 -8.23
CA SER A 11 -9.93 -17.06 -8.68
C SER A 11 -10.99 -16.84 -9.77
N THR A 12 -11.25 -17.86 -10.60
CA THR A 12 -12.20 -17.83 -11.74
C THR A 12 -13.14 -19.03 -11.78
N SER A 13 -13.06 -19.91 -10.79
CA SER A 13 -13.87 -21.11 -10.67
C SER A 13 -14.32 -21.33 -9.23
N LEU A 14 -15.51 -21.87 -9.06
CA LEU A 14 -16.03 -22.33 -7.78
C LEU A 14 -16.56 -23.76 -7.98
N GLY A 15 -15.76 -24.74 -7.60
CA GLY A 15 -16.16 -26.13 -7.56
C GLY A 15 -17.07 -26.38 -6.36
N TRP A 16 -18.09 -27.23 -6.53
CA TRP A 16 -18.96 -27.61 -5.43
C TRP A 16 -19.39 -29.07 -5.52
N CYS A 17 -19.58 -29.69 -4.36
CA CYS A 17 -20.00 -31.07 -4.23
C CYS A 17 -20.95 -31.22 -3.03
N LEU A 18 -22.03 -31.98 -3.21
CA LEU A 18 -23.01 -32.32 -2.20
C LEU A 18 -22.88 -33.79 -1.85
N LEU A 19 -22.64 -34.07 -0.58
CA LEU A 19 -22.49 -35.43 -0.07
C LEU A 19 -23.61 -35.72 0.94
N ALA A 20 -24.37 -36.79 0.72
CA ALA A 20 -25.38 -37.23 1.68
C ALA A 20 -24.69 -37.74 2.94
N LEU A 21 -25.21 -37.36 4.09
CA LEU A 21 -24.68 -37.76 5.38
C LEU A 21 -25.55 -38.85 5.99
N ASP A 22 -24.91 -39.87 6.57
CA ASP A 22 -25.59 -40.86 7.39
C ASP A 22 -25.93 -40.30 8.78
N GLN A 23 -26.41 -41.17 9.69
CA GLN A 23 -26.77 -40.78 11.05
C GLN A 23 -25.57 -40.29 11.89
N ASN A 24 -24.35 -40.66 11.50
CA ASN A 24 -23.10 -40.32 12.17
C ASN A 24 -22.35 -39.15 11.48
N ASN A 25 -23.02 -38.43 10.58
CA ASN A 25 -22.43 -37.35 9.77
C ASN A 25 -21.25 -37.82 8.88
N VAL A 26 -21.23 -39.08 8.49
CA VAL A 26 -20.24 -39.62 7.55
C VAL A 26 -20.81 -39.53 6.13
N PRO A 27 -20.03 -39.03 5.15
CA PRO A 27 -20.43 -39.07 3.74
C PRO A 27 -20.74 -40.49 3.28
N SER A 28 -21.96 -40.71 2.79
CA SER A 28 -22.47 -42.01 2.37
C SER A 28 -22.60 -42.13 0.84
N SER A 29 -22.98 -41.04 0.17
CA SER A 29 -23.15 -41.01 -1.28
C SER A 29 -23.01 -39.60 -1.85
N LEU A 30 -22.66 -39.52 -3.13
CA LEU A 30 -22.66 -38.29 -3.91
C LEU A 30 -24.09 -37.95 -4.32
N ILE A 31 -24.56 -36.76 -3.96
CA ILE A 31 -25.87 -36.24 -4.36
C ILE A 31 -25.74 -35.53 -5.70
N ASN A 32 -24.82 -34.57 -5.77
CA ASN A 32 -24.63 -33.73 -6.94
C ASN A 32 -23.27 -33.01 -6.86
N MET A 33 -22.78 -32.54 -7.99
CA MET A 33 -21.58 -31.72 -8.05
C MET A 33 -21.58 -30.85 -9.29
N GLY A 34 -20.78 -29.78 -9.26
CA GLY A 34 -20.63 -28.92 -10.42
C GLY A 34 -19.51 -27.93 -10.26
N ILE A 35 -19.30 -27.14 -11.31
CA ILE A 35 -18.31 -26.07 -11.32
C ILE A 35 -18.98 -24.82 -11.87
N ARG A 36 -18.90 -23.74 -11.10
CA ARG A 36 -19.31 -22.40 -11.53
C ARG A 36 -18.08 -21.66 -12.05
N ILE A 37 -18.01 -21.44 -13.35
CA ILE A 37 -16.98 -20.62 -13.99
C ILE A 37 -17.43 -19.16 -14.08
N PHE A 38 -16.53 -18.23 -13.77
CA PHE A 38 -16.78 -16.79 -13.84
C PHE A 38 -15.51 -16.03 -14.24
N SER A 39 -15.68 -14.89 -14.89
CA SER A 39 -14.57 -14.02 -15.28
C SER A 39 -13.89 -13.39 -14.07
N ASP A 40 -12.57 -13.28 -14.10
CA ASP A 40 -11.84 -12.41 -13.16
C ASP A 40 -12.17 -10.94 -13.45
N GLY A 41 -12.11 -10.09 -12.42
CA GLY A 41 -12.20 -8.64 -12.58
C GLY A 41 -10.89 -8.00 -13.03
N ARG A 42 -9.98 -8.76 -13.64
CA ARG A 42 -8.61 -8.39 -14.02
C ARG A 42 -8.35 -8.67 -15.50
N ASP A 43 -7.41 -7.93 -16.07
CA ASP A 43 -6.91 -8.16 -17.42
C ASP A 43 -6.02 -9.40 -17.48
N ASP A 44 -6.18 -10.21 -18.52
CA ASP A 44 -5.47 -11.48 -18.64
C ASP A 44 -3.96 -11.33 -18.81
N LYS A 45 -3.50 -10.25 -19.45
CA LYS A 45 -2.08 -10.00 -19.75
C LYS A 45 -1.42 -9.20 -18.63
N SER A 46 -1.98 -8.06 -18.27
CA SER A 46 -1.36 -7.17 -17.28
C SER A 46 -1.64 -7.57 -15.83
N LYS A 47 -2.64 -8.44 -15.60
CA LYS A 47 -3.17 -8.81 -14.27
C LYS A 47 -3.70 -7.62 -13.46
N GLU A 48 -3.75 -6.43 -14.05
CA GLU A 48 -4.34 -5.25 -13.42
C GLU A 48 -5.87 -5.37 -13.37
N PRO A 49 -6.53 -4.82 -12.34
CA PRO A 49 -7.98 -4.71 -12.34
C PRO A 49 -8.52 -3.98 -13.57
N LEU A 50 -9.56 -4.51 -14.23
CA LEU A 50 -10.23 -3.86 -15.37
C LEU A 50 -10.73 -2.44 -15.03
N ALA A 51 -11.02 -2.20 -13.75
CA ALA A 51 -11.38 -0.89 -13.23
C ALA A 51 -10.27 0.17 -13.35
N VAL A 52 -8.98 -0.22 -13.45
CA VAL A 52 -7.84 0.69 -13.67
C VAL A 52 -7.91 1.27 -15.07
N ALA A 53 -8.02 0.44 -16.11
CA ALA A 53 -8.16 0.89 -17.50
C ALA A 53 -9.36 1.84 -17.68
N ARG A 54 -10.52 1.45 -17.13
CA ARG A 54 -11.72 2.31 -17.12
C ARG A 54 -11.48 3.65 -16.43
N ARG A 55 -10.76 3.65 -15.30
CA ARG A 55 -10.42 4.88 -14.54
C ARG A 55 -9.48 5.78 -15.35
N GLY A 56 -8.48 5.22 -16.03
CA GLY A 56 -7.57 5.93 -16.93
C GLY A 56 -8.33 6.61 -18.07
N ALA A 57 -9.14 5.85 -18.82
CA ALA A 57 -9.95 6.38 -19.91
C ALA A 57 -10.93 7.48 -19.45
N ARG A 58 -11.56 7.30 -18.28
CA ARG A 58 -12.42 8.34 -17.68
C ARG A 58 -11.64 9.60 -17.31
N SER A 59 -10.40 9.46 -16.80
CA SER A 59 -9.53 10.59 -16.48
C SER A 59 -9.22 11.41 -17.73
N LEU A 60 -8.81 10.74 -18.82
CA LEU A 60 -8.53 11.37 -20.11
C LEU A 60 -9.75 12.13 -20.66
N ARG A 61 -10.93 11.49 -20.68
CA ARG A 61 -12.17 12.14 -21.13
C ARG A 61 -12.51 13.39 -20.31
N ARG A 62 -12.38 13.32 -18.98
CA ARG A 62 -12.62 14.46 -18.10
C ARG A 62 -11.62 15.59 -18.35
N ASN A 63 -10.35 15.26 -18.57
CA ASN A 63 -9.32 16.26 -18.85
C ASN A 63 -9.59 16.97 -20.19
N TYR A 64 -10.01 16.21 -21.22
CA TYR A 64 -10.40 16.77 -22.51
C TYR A 64 -11.62 17.70 -22.38
N ASP A 65 -12.73 17.22 -21.81
CA ASP A 65 -13.96 18.00 -21.61
C ASP A 65 -13.70 19.28 -20.79
N ARG A 66 -12.88 19.20 -19.74
CA ARG A 66 -12.48 20.38 -18.94
C ARG A 66 -11.63 21.37 -19.73
N ARG A 67 -10.71 20.88 -20.57
CA ARG A 67 -9.89 21.73 -21.46
C ARG A 67 -10.78 22.46 -22.45
N ASP A 68 -11.69 21.74 -23.09
CA ASP A 68 -12.61 22.29 -24.08
C ASP A 68 -13.56 23.33 -23.46
N ARG A 69 -14.20 23.03 -22.32
CA ARG A 69 -15.03 24.02 -21.60
C ARG A 69 -14.27 25.26 -21.19
N ARG A 70 -13.02 25.10 -20.71
CA ARG A 70 -12.16 26.25 -20.37
C ARG A 70 -11.83 27.07 -21.61
N GLN A 71 -11.47 26.43 -22.72
CA GLN A 71 -11.20 27.09 -23.99
C GLN A 71 -12.41 27.89 -24.49
N ARG A 72 -13.61 27.31 -24.43
CA ARG A 72 -14.86 27.99 -24.79
C ARG A 72 -15.14 29.19 -23.88
N ARG A 73 -15.11 29.00 -22.56
CA ARG A 73 -15.31 30.09 -21.58
C ARG A 73 -14.29 31.22 -21.79
N LEU A 74 -13.02 30.88 -21.96
CA LEU A 74 -11.97 31.87 -22.20
C LEU A 74 -12.20 32.62 -23.51
N LEU A 75 -12.51 31.91 -24.60
CA LEU A 75 -12.75 32.55 -25.89
C LEU A 75 -13.93 33.52 -25.82
N SER A 76 -15.04 33.12 -25.19
CA SER A 76 -16.18 34.01 -24.96
C SER A 76 -15.80 35.25 -24.15
N CYS A 77 -15.03 35.08 -23.06
CA CYS A 77 -14.52 36.18 -22.24
C CYS A 77 -13.62 37.14 -23.04
N LEU A 78 -12.67 36.61 -23.81
CA LEU A 78 -11.78 37.41 -24.65
C LEU A 78 -12.55 38.18 -25.74
N ILE A 79 -13.58 37.57 -26.34
CA ILE A 79 -14.43 38.25 -27.33
C ILE A 79 -15.24 39.37 -26.68
N GLN A 80 -15.84 39.11 -25.52
CA GLN A 80 -16.64 40.08 -24.78
C GLN A 80 -15.85 41.36 -24.47
N TYR A 81 -14.60 41.23 -24.03
CA TYR A 81 -13.74 42.36 -23.71
C TYR A 81 -12.95 42.92 -24.90
N GLY A 82 -13.14 42.36 -26.10
CA GLY A 82 -12.48 42.83 -27.33
C GLY A 82 -11.01 42.44 -27.45
N LEU A 83 -10.54 41.47 -26.66
CA LEU A 83 -9.21 40.85 -26.81
C LEU A 83 -9.20 39.81 -27.94
N MET A 84 -10.35 39.41 -28.47
CA MET A 84 -10.44 38.52 -29.63
C MET A 84 -11.52 39.02 -30.60
N PRO A 85 -11.28 38.95 -31.93
CA PRO A 85 -12.31 39.27 -32.92
C PRO A 85 -13.57 38.42 -32.74
N GLN A 86 -14.76 38.98 -32.98
CA GLN A 86 -16.01 38.22 -33.05
C GLN A 86 -16.08 37.31 -34.29
N ASN A 87 -15.45 37.72 -35.40
CA ASN A 87 -15.39 36.94 -36.63
C ASN A 87 -14.36 35.81 -36.52
N GLU A 88 -14.76 34.58 -36.86
CA GLU A 88 -13.91 33.40 -36.75
C GLU A 88 -12.72 33.39 -37.73
N SER A 89 -12.90 33.88 -38.95
CA SER A 89 -11.80 34.00 -39.93
C SER A 89 -10.71 34.94 -39.41
N LYS A 90 -11.10 36.10 -38.87
CA LYS A 90 -10.14 37.05 -38.27
C LYS A 90 -9.43 36.47 -37.05
N ARG A 91 -10.08 35.60 -36.27
CA ARG A 91 -9.40 34.88 -35.18
C ARG A 91 -8.37 33.89 -35.72
N LYS A 92 -8.67 33.22 -36.83
CA LYS A 92 -7.77 32.25 -37.45
C LYS A 92 -6.51 32.90 -38.01
N GLU A 93 -6.61 34.12 -38.52
CA GLU A 93 -5.46 34.93 -38.95
C GLU A 93 -4.45 35.15 -37.81
N LEU A 94 -4.92 35.30 -36.56
CA LEU A 94 -4.05 35.45 -35.38
C LEU A 94 -3.23 34.19 -35.06
N GLU A 95 -3.58 33.02 -35.58
CA GLU A 95 -2.79 31.79 -35.38
C GLU A 95 -1.41 31.87 -36.03
N ALA A 96 -1.28 32.63 -37.11
CA ALA A 96 -0.03 32.85 -37.84
C ALA A 96 0.98 33.70 -37.06
N LEU A 97 0.51 34.48 -36.08
CA LEU A 97 1.37 35.28 -35.22
C LEU A 97 2.09 34.40 -34.21
N ASP A 98 3.39 34.67 -34.01
CA ASP A 98 4.19 33.96 -33.02
C ASP A 98 3.85 34.43 -31.60
N PRO A 99 3.21 33.58 -30.77
CA PRO A 99 2.85 33.97 -29.43
C PRO A 99 4.05 34.13 -28.50
N TYR A 100 5.22 33.57 -28.81
CA TYR A 100 6.42 33.73 -27.97
C TYR A 100 7.01 35.13 -28.11
N GLU A 101 7.12 35.62 -29.34
CA GLU A 101 7.55 36.98 -29.64
C GLU A 101 6.63 38.01 -28.95
N ILE A 102 5.32 37.87 -29.13
CA ILE A 102 4.33 38.80 -28.54
C ILE A 102 4.38 38.76 -27.00
N ARG A 103 4.58 37.59 -26.39
CA ARG A 103 4.74 37.46 -24.93
C ARG A 103 5.93 38.25 -24.40
N ALA A 104 7.04 38.28 -25.14
CA ALA A 104 8.21 39.05 -24.76
C ALA A 104 7.98 40.56 -25.00
N LYS A 105 7.47 40.94 -26.17
CA LYS A 105 7.16 42.34 -26.53
C LYS A 105 6.18 43.01 -25.57
N ALA A 106 5.14 42.28 -25.14
CA ALA A 106 4.10 42.82 -24.25
C ALA A 106 4.60 43.24 -22.86
N LEU A 107 5.86 42.96 -22.51
CA LEU A 107 6.50 43.42 -21.27
C LEU A 107 7.05 44.84 -21.37
N ASP A 108 7.31 45.33 -22.59
CA ASP A 108 8.06 46.57 -22.84
C ASP A 108 7.33 47.53 -23.81
N GLU A 109 6.53 47.00 -24.72
CA GLU A 109 5.86 47.73 -25.81
C GLU A 109 4.34 47.61 -25.73
N GLU A 110 3.62 48.58 -26.30
CA GLU A 110 2.17 48.46 -26.53
C GLU A 110 1.91 47.37 -27.57
N VAL A 111 1.08 46.39 -27.22
CA VAL A 111 0.65 45.31 -28.12
C VAL A 111 -0.84 45.45 -28.42
N PRO A 112 -1.30 45.26 -29.68
CA PRO A 112 -2.72 45.29 -30.00
C PRO A 112 -3.55 44.30 -29.18
N LEU A 113 -4.76 44.67 -28.78
CA LEU A 113 -5.63 43.84 -27.93
C LEU A 113 -5.85 42.42 -28.48
N HIS A 114 -5.98 42.26 -29.80
CA HIS A 114 -6.15 40.95 -30.44
C HIS A 114 -4.90 40.07 -30.34
N GLU A 115 -3.71 40.67 -30.39
CA GLU A 115 -2.44 39.98 -30.18
C GLU A 115 -2.26 39.59 -28.71
N LEU A 116 -2.67 40.46 -27.79
CA LEU A 116 -2.72 40.12 -26.37
C LEU A 116 -3.68 38.95 -26.09
N GLY A 117 -4.84 38.91 -26.73
CA GLY A 117 -5.74 37.75 -26.68
C GLY A 117 -5.10 36.47 -27.24
N ARG A 118 -4.29 36.57 -28.30
CA ARG A 118 -3.53 35.44 -28.86
C ARG A 118 -2.52 34.88 -27.87
N VAL A 119 -1.86 35.74 -27.09
CA VAL A 119 -0.97 35.37 -25.98
C VAL A 119 -1.73 34.64 -24.88
N ILE A 120 -2.84 35.21 -24.41
CA ILE A 120 -3.66 34.61 -23.34
C ILE A 120 -4.19 33.24 -23.77
N PHE A 121 -4.64 33.12 -25.02
CA PHE A 121 -5.11 31.85 -25.58
C PHE A 121 -3.99 30.82 -25.73
N HIS A 122 -2.75 31.25 -25.99
CA HIS A 122 -1.58 30.37 -25.99
C HIS A 122 -1.28 29.82 -24.58
N ILE A 123 -1.29 30.68 -23.56
CA ILE A 123 -1.08 30.28 -22.16
C ILE A 123 -2.14 29.24 -21.74
N ASN A 124 -3.40 29.44 -22.12
CA ASN A 124 -4.49 28.49 -21.87
C ASN A 124 -4.23 27.07 -22.41
N GLN A 125 -3.60 26.97 -23.58
CA GLN A 125 -3.24 25.67 -24.18
C GLN A 125 -2.16 24.95 -23.35
N ARG A 126 -1.36 25.70 -22.57
CA ARG A 126 -0.15 25.23 -21.89
C ARG A 126 0.00 25.82 -20.49
N ARG A 127 -1.05 25.78 -19.67
CA ARG A 127 -1.11 26.46 -18.36
C ARG A 127 -0.26 25.87 -17.21
N GLY A 128 0.84 25.18 -17.53
CA GLY A 128 1.78 24.60 -16.57
C GLY A 128 1.20 23.50 -15.65
N PHE A 129 2.09 22.88 -14.86
CA PHE A 129 1.71 21.98 -13.77
C PHE A 129 1.50 22.77 -12.48
N LYS A 130 0.41 22.51 -11.77
CA LYS A 130 0.18 23.05 -10.42
C LYS A 130 0.61 21.98 -9.43
N SER A 131 1.64 22.28 -8.64
CA SER A 131 2.08 21.43 -7.53
C SER A 131 0.91 21.16 -6.59
N ASN A 132 0.86 19.97 -6.03
CA ASN A 132 -0.16 19.59 -5.07
C ASN A 132 0.48 18.69 -4.02
N ARG A 133 0.49 19.12 -2.76
CA ARG A 133 1.17 18.42 -1.67
C ARG A 133 0.82 16.93 -1.60
N LYS A 134 -0.42 16.54 -1.91
CA LYS A 134 -0.89 15.14 -1.87
C LYS A 134 -0.38 14.27 -3.03
N ALA A 135 -0.22 14.85 -4.21
CA ALA A 135 0.35 14.15 -5.36
C ALA A 135 1.88 14.07 -5.25
N ASP A 136 2.44 15.04 -4.54
CA ASP A 136 3.86 15.35 -4.50
C ASP A 136 4.63 14.65 -3.37
N LYS A 137 3.94 14.16 -2.33
CA LYS A 137 4.50 13.34 -1.22
C LYS A 137 4.74 11.88 -1.60
N ARG A 138 4.06 11.36 -2.64
CA ARG A 138 4.36 10.05 -3.20
C ARG A 138 5.62 10.18 -4.04
N GLU A 139 6.77 9.87 -3.45
CA GLU A 139 8.02 9.71 -4.20
C GLU A 139 7.84 8.56 -5.22
N ASN A 140 7.38 8.93 -6.40
CA ASN A 140 7.65 8.17 -7.60
C ASN A 140 8.68 8.94 -8.43
N ASP A 141 9.52 8.21 -9.15
CA ASP A 141 10.60 8.78 -9.95
C ASP A 141 10.11 9.87 -10.94
N SER A 142 8.86 9.78 -11.41
CA SER A 142 8.30 10.75 -12.35
C SER A 142 7.96 12.11 -11.73
N SER A 143 7.47 12.13 -10.48
CA SER A 143 7.08 13.35 -9.76
C SER A 143 8.30 14.13 -9.30
N SER A 144 9.32 13.42 -8.78
CA SER A 144 10.59 14.04 -8.37
C SER A 144 11.32 14.66 -9.56
N ASN A 145 11.37 13.98 -10.70
CA ASN A 145 11.99 14.50 -11.93
C ASN A 145 11.29 15.77 -12.45
N MET A 146 9.97 15.83 -12.38
CA MET A 146 9.22 17.02 -12.78
C MET A 146 9.53 18.23 -11.90
N LYS A 147 9.58 18.04 -10.57
CA LYS A 147 9.94 19.10 -9.62
C LYS A 147 11.37 19.59 -9.83
N ASN A 148 12.32 18.67 -10.02
CA ASN A 148 13.69 19.03 -10.32
C ASN A 148 13.79 19.85 -11.61
N ALA A 149 13.03 19.48 -12.65
CA ALA A 149 12.97 20.24 -13.90
C ALA A 149 12.29 21.62 -13.76
N ILE A 150 11.35 21.79 -12.83
CA ILE A 150 10.78 23.10 -12.48
C ILE A 150 11.85 23.97 -11.81
N LYS A 151 12.55 23.43 -10.79
CA LYS A 151 13.60 24.15 -10.07
C LYS A 151 14.79 24.52 -10.96
N ASP A 152 15.19 23.63 -11.86
CA ASP A 152 16.21 23.89 -12.87
C ASP A 152 15.77 25.00 -13.84
N LEU A 153 14.49 25.04 -14.22
CA LEU A 153 13.94 26.12 -15.04
C LEU A 153 13.98 27.47 -14.32
N ASP A 154 13.67 27.54 -13.03
CA ASP A 154 13.85 28.78 -12.23
C ASP A 154 15.30 29.27 -12.29
N GLY A 155 16.27 28.37 -12.13
CA GLY A 155 17.69 28.69 -12.29
C GLY A 155 18.05 29.20 -13.69
N LYS A 156 17.48 28.60 -14.74
CA LYS A 156 17.67 29.04 -16.14
C LYS A 156 17.10 30.43 -16.41
N LEU A 157 15.96 30.79 -15.80
CA LEU A 157 15.39 32.14 -15.93
C LEU A 157 16.37 33.18 -15.36
N LEU A 158 16.99 32.89 -14.21
CA LEU A 158 18.00 33.75 -13.60
C LEU A 158 19.26 33.86 -14.47
N LEU A 159 19.82 32.72 -14.92
CA LEU A 159 21.04 32.69 -15.73
C LEU A 159 20.90 33.42 -17.07
N THR A 160 19.71 33.35 -17.69
CA THR A 160 19.43 34.04 -18.96
C THR A 160 18.95 35.47 -18.77
N ASN A 161 18.89 35.97 -17.53
CA ASN A 161 18.33 37.27 -17.18
C ASN A 161 16.94 37.48 -17.82
N SER A 162 16.07 36.48 -17.66
CA SER A 162 14.70 36.50 -18.19
C SER A 162 13.71 36.78 -17.08
N ARG A 163 12.90 37.84 -17.23
CA ARG A 163 11.92 38.32 -16.25
C ARG A 163 10.69 37.41 -16.15
N THR A 164 10.38 36.69 -17.23
CA THR A 164 9.22 35.79 -17.33
C THR A 164 9.55 34.53 -18.12
N LEU A 165 8.68 33.52 -17.98
CA LEU A 165 8.75 32.30 -18.79
C LEU A 165 8.60 32.60 -20.29
N GLY A 166 7.73 33.53 -20.68
CA GLY A 166 7.53 33.96 -22.06
C GLY A 166 8.81 34.50 -22.70
N GLU A 167 9.49 35.40 -21.99
CA GLU A 167 10.77 35.97 -22.43
C GLU A 167 11.88 34.91 -22.55
N TYR A 168 11.98 33.99 -21.57
CA TYR A 168 12.91 32.86 -21.66
C TYR A 168 12.61 31.99 -22.89
N LEU A 169 11.35 31.61 -23.10
CA LEU A 169 10.95 30.77 -24.22
C LEU A 169 11.15 31.48 -25.56
N TRP A 170 11.03 32.80 -25.62
CA TRP A 170 11.34 33.59 -26.82
C TRP A 170 12.85 33.55 -27.15
N LYS A 171 13.72 33.75 -26.16
CA LYS A 171 15.18 33.61 -26.35
C LYS A 171 15.54 32.22 -26.86
N GLN A 172 14.96 31.17 -26.26
CA GLN A 172 15.12 29.80 -26.75
C GLN A 172 14.59 29.64 -28.18
N HIS A 173 13.48 30.29 -28.52
CA HIS A 173 12.91 30.23 -29.88
C HIS A 173 13.86 30.82 -30.93
N LEU A 174 14.45 31.98 -30.63
CA LEU A 174 15.44 32.65 -31.49
C LEU A 174 16.67 31.77 -31.76
N GLU A 175 17.11 31.02 -30.75
CA GLU A 175 18.23 30.08 -30.86
C GLU A 175 17.83 28.72 -31.46
N SER A 176 16.59 28.57 -31.94
CA SER A 176 16.04 27.29 -32.44
C SER A 176 16.07 26.16 -31.42
N LEU A 177 16.08 26.49 -30.12
CA LEU A 177 16.05 25.55 -29.02
C LEU A 177 14.61 25.12 -28.69
N PRO A 178 14.42 23.99 -27.97
CA PRO A 178 13.08 23.48 -27.67
C PRO A 178 12.26 24.43 -26.78
N VAL A 179 11.13 24.91 -27.31
CA VAL A 179 10.14 25.74 -26.58
C VAL A 179 8.90 24.97 -26.11
N ARG A 180 8.97 23.64 -26.19
CA ARG A 180 7.94 22.70 -25.72
C ARG A 180 8.58 21.68 -24.80
N VAL A 181 7.87 21.32 -23.73
CA VAL A 181 8.24 20.23 -22.84
C VAL A 181 8.30 18.94 -23.66
N ARG A 182 9.45 18.27 -23.62
CA ARG A 182 9.64 16.93 -24.19
C ARG A 182 10.26 16.04 -23.12
N SER A 183 9.73 14.83 -22.98
CA SER A 183 10.32 13.80 -22.12
C SER A 183 11.23 12.90 -22.95
N ARG A 184 12.40 12.56 -22.42
CA ARG A 184 13.25 11.48 -22.91
C ARG A 184 13.28 10.36 -21.86
N MET A 185 13.26 9.11 -22.30
CA MET A 185 13.51 7.98 -21.41
C MET A 185 15.02 7.77 -21.26
N VAL A 186 15.53 7.86 -20.04
CA VAL A 186 16.92 7.56 -19.68
C VAL A 186 16.90 6.58 -18.52
N LYS A 187 17.42 5.36 -18.73
CA LYS A 187 17.40 4.27 -17.72
C LYS A 187 16.00 4.05 -17.13
N ASP A 188 14.99 3.95 -17.99
CA ASP A 188 13.56 3.80 -17.64
C ASP A 188 12.94 4.95 -16.82
N LYS A 189 13.64 6.09 -16.69
CA LYS A 189 13.12 7.30 -16.06
C LYS A 189 12.82 8.36 -17.12
N ALA A 190 11.68 9.02 -16.98
CA ALA A 190 11.33 10.18 -17.80
C ALA A 190 12.10 11.40 -17.32
N GLU A 191 12.96 11.95 -18.18
CA GLU A 191 13.71 13.17 -17.96
C GLU A 191 13.14 14.28 -18.85
N TYR A 192 13.02 15.50 -18.31
CA TYR A 192 12.42 16.64 -19.01
C TYR A 192 13.49 17.68 -19.33
N ASN A 193 13.47 18.23 -20.54
CA ASN A 193 14.35 19.33 -20.95
C ASN A 193 14.15 20.62 -20.13
N PHE A 194 12.88 20.91 -19.84
CA PHE A 194 12.43 21.89 -18.87
C PHE A 194 10.97 21.57 -18.52
N TYR A 195 10.47 22.07 -17.40
CA TYR A 195 9.07 21.88 -17.03
C TYR A 195 8.50 23.14 -16.38
N PRO A 196 7.54 23.85 -17.00
CA PRO A 196 6.97 25.05 -16.40
C PRO A 196 5.93 24.77 -15.31
N SER A 197 6.03 25.50 -14.19
CA SER A 197 4.98 25.56 -13.18
C SER A 197 3.81 26.43 -13.64
N ARG A 198 2.64 26.24 -13.05
CA ARG A 198 1.47 27.10 -13.30
C ARG A 198 1.68 28.52 -12.79
N GLU A 199 2.42 28.64 -11.70
CA GLU A 199 2.77 29.92 -11.08
C GLU A 199 3.65 30.78 -12.00
N MET A 200 4.60 30.18 -12.73
CA MET A 200 5.40 30.90 -13.74
C MET A 200 4.53 31.57 -14.81
N TYR A 201 3.46 30.89 -15.26
CA TYR A 201 2.49 31.47 -16.20
C TYR A 201 1.64 32.56 -15.56
N ALA A 202 1.25 32.41 -14.30
CA ALA A 202 0.49 33.42 -13.58
C ALA A 202 1.31 34.71 -13.39
N LYS A 203 2.53 34.58 -12.85
CA LYS A 203 3.49 35.69 -12.68
C LYS A 203 3.82 36.41 -13.99
N GLU A 204 3.96 35.66 -15.08
CA GLU A 204 4.14 36.26 -16.40
C GLU A 204 2.92 37.08 -16.82
N LEU A 205 1.72 36.53 -16.67
CA LEU A 205 0.49 37.21 -17.08
C LEU A 205 0.26 38.47 -16.23
N ASP A 206 0.57 38.43 -14.93
CA ASP A 206 0.51 39.59 -14.04
C ASP A 206 1.43 40.72 -14.52
N LYS A 207 2.67 40.40 -14.93
CA LYS A 207 3.62 41.38 -15.48
C LYS A 207 3.14 41.96 -16.82
N ILE A 208 2.61 41.11 -17.71
CA ILE A 208 2.04 41.55 -18.98
C ILE A 208 0.86 42.49 -18.72
N PHE A 209 -0.08 42.12 -17.86
CA PHE A 209 -1.23 42.97 -17.53
C PHE A 209 -0.80 44.29 -16.89
N ALA A 210 0.14 44.27 -15.95
CA ALA A 210 0.65 45.49 -15.33
C ALA A 210 1.24 46.48 -16.34
N HIS A 211 1.91 46.00 -17.39
CA HIS A 211 2.42 46.84 -18.46
C HIS A 211 1.32 47.31 -19.41
N GLN A 212 0.51 46.38 -19.94
CA GLN A 212 -0.49 46.65 -20.98
C GLN A 212 -1.68 47.50 -20.51
N LYS A 213 -1.99 47.50 -19.20
CA LYS A 213 -3.01 48.38 -18.59
C LYS A 213 -2.79 49.87 -18.86
N LYS A 214 -1.55 50.29 -19.09
CA LYS A 214 -1.19 51.69 -19.39
C LYS A 214 -1.75 52.17 -20.73
N TYR A 215 -1.90 51.26 -21.69
CA TYR A 215 -2.35 51.56 -23.05
C TYR A 215 -3.81 51.16 -23.29
N HIS A 216 -4.31 50.18 -22.54
CA HIS A 216 -5.63 49.57 -22.77
C HIS A 216 -6.57 49.72 -21.57
N PRO A 217 -7.42 50.77 -21.53
CA PRO A 217 -8.39 50.99 -20.44
C PRO A 217 -9.39 49.86 -20.21
N LYS A 218 -9.58 48.98 -21.21
CA LYS A 218 -10.46 47.80 -21.13
C LYS A 218 -9.90 46.70 -20.23
N LEU A 219 -8.60 46.71 -19.92
CA LEU A 219 -7.97 45.74 -19.02
C LEU A 219 -8.13 46.16 -17.56
N THR A 220 -9.35 46.21 -17.05
CA THR A 220 -9.55 46.52 -15.62
C THR A 220 -9.05 45.36 -14.74
N ASP A 221 -8.92 45.60 -13.44
CA ASP A 221 -8.52 44.56 -12.48
C ASP A 221 -9.49 43.39 -12.48
N GLU A 222 -10.80 43.66 -12.60
CA GLU A 222 -11.85 42.63 -12.66
C GLU A 222 -11.70 41.75 -13.91
N VAL A 223 -11.39 42.35 -15.06
CA VAL A 223 -11.19 41.62 -16.32
C VAL A 223 -9.94 40.73 -16.22
N CYS A 224 -8.84 41.25 -15.68
CA CYS A 224 -7.61 40.49 -15.49
C CYS A 224 -7.81 39.31 -14.55
N GLU A 225 -8.51 39.50 -13.43
CA GLU A 225 -8.81 38.42 -12.48
C GLU A 225 -9.79 37.40 -13.04
N GLU A 226 -10.81 37.81 -13.80
CA GLU A 226 -11.71 36.86 -14.48
C GLU A 226 -10.94 35.97 -15.47
N ILE A 227 -10.02 36.54 -16.26
CA ILE A 227 -9.16 35.78 -17.17
C ILE A 227 -8.27 34.81 -16.40
N LYS A 228 -7.65 35.24 -15.29
CA LYS A 228 -6.79 34.40 -14.44
C LYS A 228 -7.58 33.25 -13.80
N ASP A 229 -8.79 33.51 -13.29
CA ASP A 229 -9.70 32.46 -12.78
C ASP A 229 -9.93 31.40 -13.87
N ILE A 230 -10.35 31.81 -15.06
CA ILE A 230 -10.62 30.88 -16.17
C ILE A 230 -9.38 30.04 -16.49
N LEU A 231 -8.21 30.68 -16.59
CA LEU A 231 -6.96 30.02 -16.96
C LEU A 231 -6.51 29.00 -15.91
N PHE A 232 -6.42 29.43 -14.65
CA PHE A 232 -5.68 28.71 -13.63
C PHE A 232 -6.57 27.90 -12.69
N TYR A 233 -7.89 28.08 -12.74
CA TYR A 233 -8.84 27.28 -11.98
C TYR A 233 -8.66 25.78 -12.23
N GLN A 234 -8.62 25.03 -11.13
CA GLN A 234 -8.58 23.59 -11.09
C GLN A 234 -9.53 23.11 -10.00
N ARG A 235 -10.38 22.13 -10.34
CA ARG A 235 -11.28 21.51 -9.36
C ARG A 235 -10.45 20.83 -8.25
N PRO A 236 -10.89 20.93 -6.98
CA PRO A 236 -10.20 20.27 -5.88
C PRO A 236 -10.16 18.75 -6.08
N LEU A 237 -9.12 18.11 -5.54
CA LEU A 237 -9.04 16.65 -5.53
C LEU A 237 -10.17 16.07 -4.67
N LYS A 238 -10.70 14.91 -5.09
CA LYS A 238 -11.71 14.20 -4.31
C LYS A 238 -11.04 13.65 -3.04
N PRO A 239 -11.61 13.87 -1.84
CA PRO A 239 -11.06 13.32 -0.60
C PRO A 239 -11.10 11.78 -0.63
N VAL A 240 -10.14 11.16 0.04
CA VAL A 240 -10.10 9.71 0.22
C VAL A 240 -11.06 9.35 1.34
N THR A 241 -11.95 8.39 1.08
CA THR A 241 -12.89 7.90 2.09
C THR A 241 -12.15 7.06 3.13
N VAL A 242 -12.28 7.42 4.40
CA VAL A 242 -11.70 6.70 5.55
C VAL A 242 -12.62 5.54 5.94
N GLY A 243 -12.01 4.38 6.23
CA GLY A 243 -12.74 3.20 6.71
C GLY A 243 -13.23 3.36 8.15
N ASN A 244 -14.17 2.51 8.55
CA ASN A 244 -14.74 2.52 9.90
C ASN A 244 -13.84 1.78 10.91
N CYS A 245 -13.94 2.18 12.17
CA CYS A 245 -13.30 1.51 13.29
C CYS A 245 -13.88 0.11 13.47
N ARG A 246 -13.01 -0.83 13.83
CA ARG A 246 -13.40 -2.21 14.13
C ARG A 246 -14.28 -2.34 15.39
N PHE A 247 -14.02 -1.53 16.41
CA PHE A 247 -14.65 -1.64 17.73
C PHE A 247 -15.80 -0.66 17.95
N GLU A 248 -15.67 0.56 17.44
CA GLU A 248 -16.64 1.62 17.64
C GLU A 248 -17.44 1.82 16.35
N SER A 249 -18.70 1.35 16.35
CA SER A 249 -19.60 1.53 15.21
C SER A 249 -19.84 3.02 14.94
N GLY A 250 -19.86 3.41 13.66
CA GLY A 250 -20.00 4.80 13.22
C GLY A 250 -18.69 5.63 13.25
N GLU A 251 -17.70 5.24 14.06
CA GLU A 251 -16.43 5.97 14.17
C GLU A 251 -15.49 5.70 12.99
N LYS A 252 -14.74 6.73 12.58
CA LYS A 252 -13.69 6.60 11.56
C LYS A 252 -12.34 6.22 12.17
N ARG A 253 -11.53 5.52 11.38
CA ARG A 253 -10.16 5.17 11.76
C ARG A 253 -9.31 6.41 11.99
N ALA A 254 -8.49 6.40 13.04
CA ALA A 254 -7.58 7.48 13.37
C ALA A 254 -6.37 7.52 12.42
N ARG A 255 -5.85 8.72 12.16
CA ARG A 255 -4.70 8.93 11.28
C ARG A 255 -3.43 8.37 11.93
N LEU A 256 -2.57 7.71 11.15
CA LEU A 256 -1.32 7.15 11.68
C LEU A 256 -0.39 8.22 12.24
N ALA A 257 -0.44 9.44 11.70
CA ALA A 257 0.39 10.56 12.13
C ALA A 257 -0.10 11.27 13.40
N TYR A 258 -1.20 10.85 14.04
CA TYR A 258 -1.57 11.48 15.32
C TYR A 258 -0.60 11.04 16.43
N PRO A 259 -0.10 11.96 17.29
CA PRO A 259 0.76 11.61 18.42
C PRO A 259 0.14 10.55 19.34
N LEU A 260 -1.18 10.62 19.58
CA LEU A 260 -1.91 9.58 20.31
C LEU A 260 -1.77 8.18 19.67
N VAL A 261 -1.86 8.10 18.33
CA VAL A 261 -1.73 6.84 17.59
C VAL A 261 -0.28 6.34 17.58
N GLN A 262 0.69 7.26 17.54
CA GLN A 262 2.11 6.93 17.68
C GLN A 262 2.40 6.35 19.06
N LYS A 263 1.93 7.01 20.14
CA LYS A 263 2.03 6.51 21.51
C LYS A 263 1.36 5.15 21.69
N TYR A 264 0.14 4.99 21.18
CA TYR A 264 -0.56 3.70 21.17
C TYR A 264 0.28 2.60 20.52
N ARG A 265 0.83 2.83 19.33
CA ARG A 265 1.72 1.88 18.64
C ARG A 265 2.95 1.55 19.48
N ILE A 266 3.62 2.57 20.05
CA ILE A 266 4.82 2.38 20.87
C ILE A 266 4.52 1.47 22.06
N LEU A 267 3.45 1.75 22.81
CA LEU A 267 3.07 0.91 23.96
C LEU A 267 2.73 -0.53 23.53
N GLN A 268 2.08 -0.72 22.39
CA GLN A 268 1.86 -2.07 21.87
C GLN A 268 3.18 -2.80 21.58
N GLU A 269 4.16 -2.14 20.97
CA GLU A 269 5.45 -2.75 20.66
C GLU A 269 6.26 -3.03 21.91
N VAL A 270 6.31 -2.07 22.84
CA VAL A 270 7.01 -2.19 24.13
C VAL A 270 6.39 -3.28 24.99
N ASN A 271 5.06 -3.38 25.09
CA ASN A 271 4.40 -4.41 25.90
C ASN A 271 4.54 -5.82 25.31
N ASN A 272 4.70 -5.93 23.98
CA ASN A 272 5.00 -7.21 23.32
C ASN A 272 6.50 -7.55 23.33
N LEU A 273 7.36 -6.62 23.75
CA LEU A 273 8.81 -6.83 23.76
C LEU A 273 9.17 -7.86 24.85
N GLN A 274 9.96 -8.85 24.46
CA GLN A 274 10.48 -9.91 25.31
C GLN A 274 11.91 -10.23 24.87
N LEU A 275 12.72 -10.76 25.79
CA LEU A 275 14.02 -11.34 25.46
C LEU A 275 13.83 -12.81 25.05
N GLU A 276 14.56 -13.26 24.03
CA GLU A 276 14.67 -14.68 23.71
C GLU A 276 15.41 -15.36 24.88
N ARG A 277 14.73 -16.26 25.58
CA ARG A 277 15.28 -16.99 26.74
C ARG A 277 15.94 -18.28 26.25
N LEU A 278 17.25 -18.36 26.35
CA LEU A 278 18.05 -19.53 25.98
C LEU A 278 18.42 -20.38 27.19
N ALA A 279 18.42 -19.79 28.39
CA ALA A 279 18.71 -20.47 29.64
C ALA A 279 17.73 -20.09 30.76
N GLU A 280 17.62 -20.99 31.75
CA GLU A 280 16.89 -20.72 32.99
C GLU A 280 17.66 -19.68 33.81
N GLY A 281 17.00 -18.58 34.20
CA GLY A 281 17.63 -17.43 34.86
C GLY A 281 17.96 -16.24 33.95
N ASP A 282 17.74 -16.35 32.64
CA ASP A 282 17.85 -15.18 31.73
C ASP A 282 16.95 -14.02 32.21
N PRO A 283 17.42 -12.76 32.11
CA PRO A 283 16.71 -11.59 32.59
C PRO A 283 15.38 -11.41 31.83
N GLU A 284 14.42 -10.77 32.50
CA GLU A 284 13.15 -10.38 31.90
C GLU A 284 13.04 -8.86 31.81
N ILE A 285 12.27 -8.37 30.84
CA ILE A 285 11.98 -6.95 30.72
C ILE A 285 10.92 -6.60 31.78
N THR A 286 11.34 -5.90 32.82
CA THR A 286 10.50 -5.51 33.95
C THR A 286 9.51 -4.40 33.56
N PRO A 287 8.46 -4.15 34.36
CA PRO A 287 7.57 -3.00 34.14
C PRO A 287 8.31 -1.65 34.11
N GLU A 288 9.31 -1.47 34.98
CA GLU A 288 10.14 -0.26 35.02
C GLU A 288 10.98 -0.11 33.74
N ASP A 289 11.52 -1.22 33.22
CA ASP A 289 12.23 -1.23 31.94
C ASP A 289 11.30 -0.84 30.79
N ARG A 290 10.07 -1.34 30.77
CA ARG A 290 9.07 -0.98 29.76
C ARG A 290 8.77 0.51 29.79
N GLU A 291 8.61 1.09 30.99
CA GLU A 291 8.39 2.53 31.15
C GLU A 291 9.57 3.35 30.61
N LYS A 292 10.81 2.97 30.96
CA LYS A 292 12.03 3.61 30.45
C LYS A 292 12.12 3.54 28.92
N ILE A 293 11.83 2.38 28.32
CA ILE A 293 11.85 2.18 26.87
C ILE A 293 10.75 3.02 26.20
N ALA A 294 9.52 2.99 26.72
CA ALA A 294 8.41 3.74 26.17
C ALA A 294 8.68 5.26 26.22
N HIS A 295 9.18 5.76 27.36
CA HIS A 295 9.60 7.15 27.51
C HIS A 295 10.71 7.51 26.50
N ALA A 296 11.75 6.68 26.37
CA ALA A 296 12.83 6.94 25.43
C ALA A 296 12.37 6.97 23.97
N LEU A 297 11.41 6.12 23.58
CA LEU A 297 10.81 6.10 22.23
C LEU A 297 9.91 7.31 21.97
N LEU A 298 9.16 7.78 22.97
CA LEU A 298 8.32 8.97 22.85
C LEU A 298 9.14 10.25 22.67
N HIS A 299 10.32 10.31 23.29
CA HIS A 299 11.25 11.46 23.20
C HIS A 299 12.44 11.20 22.25
N ALA A 300 12.33 10.20 21.37
CA ALA A 300 13.39 9.88 20.43
C ALA A 300 13.57 11.02 19.41
N LYS A 301 14.83 11.43 19.18
CA LYS A 301 15.13 12.51 18.23
C LYS A 301 15.00 12.06 16.77
N TRP A 302 14.50 12.94 15.93
CA TRP A 302 14.41 12.70 14.49
C TRP A 302 15.77 12.70 13.79
N LYS A 303 15.95 11.79 12.81
CA LYS A 303 17.12 11.70 11.94
C LYS A 303 16.67 11.47 10.49
N LYS A 304 17.32 12.12 9.51
CA LYS A 304 16.89 12.06 8.10
C LYS A 304 16.81 10.64 7.51
N ALA A 305 17.75 9.74 7.85
CA ALA A 305 17.83 8.39 7.26
C ALA A 305 16.92 7.34 7.95
N LYS A 306 16.77 7.43 9.29
CA LYS A 306 16.08 6.42 10.11
C LYS A 306 14.97 7.02 11.00
N LYS A 307 14.61 8.29 10.78
CA LYS A 307 13.60 9.04 11.53
C LYS A 307 13.86 8.95 13.04
N SER A 308 12.88 8.61 13.86
CA SER A 308 13.02 8.40 15.31
C SER A 308 13.40 6.95 15.71
N LEU A 309 13.93 6.12 14.81
CA LEU A 309 14.23 4.71 15.12
C LEU A 309 15.28 4.60 16.24
N MET A 310 14.95 3.80 17.25
CA MET A 310 15.89 3.34 18.27
C MET A 310 16.24 1.88 18.00
N THR A 311 17.52 1.58 17.79
CA THR A 311 17.96 0.21 17.57
C THR A 311 17.85 -0.62 18.84
N PHE A 312 17.75 -1.95 18.71
CA PHE A 312 17.73 -2.83 19.87
C PHE A 312 18.97 -2.67 20.76
N GLY A 313 20.14 -2.42 20.16
CA GLY A 313 21.34 -2.07 20.91
C GLY A 313 21.25 -0.75 21.69
N GLN A 314 20.48 0.24 21.22
CA GLN A 314 20.19 1.45 21.98
C GLN A 314 19.16 1.19 23.09
N ILE A 315 18.15 0.36 22.82
CA ILE A 315 17.14 -0.06 23.80
C ILE A 315 17.81 -0.79 24.96
N SER A 316 18.71 -1.74 24.70
CA SER A 316 19.48 -2.43 25.74
C SER A 316 20.28 -1.46 26.62
N LYS A 317 20.83 -0.38 26.05
CA LYS A 317 21.52 0.66 26.82
C LYS A 317 20.58 1.44 27.74
N VAL A 318 19.35 1.72 27.31
CA VAL A 318 18.34 2.45 28.11
C VAL A 318 17.99 1.69 29.39
N ILE A 319 17.93 0.35 29.30
CA ILE A 319 17.59 -0.52 30.43
C ILE A 319 18.82 -1.15 31.10
N ALA A 320 20.04 -0.67 30.76
CA ALA A 320 21.31 -1.20 31.25
C ALA A 320 21.48 -2.73 31.10
N LEU A 321 20.91 -3.30 30.03
CA LEU A 321 21.06 -4.72 29.69
C LEU A 321 22.43 -4.97 29.06
N GLY A 322 23.11 -6.04 29.49
CA GLY A 322 24.41 -6.47 28.96
C GLY A 322 24.37 -6.90 27.49
N SER A 323 25.53 -7.24 26.92
CA SER A 323 25.60 -7.78 25.55
C SER A 323 25.20 -9.26 25.49
N GLY A 324 24.74 -9.72 24.33
CA GLY A 324 24.46 -11.14 24.07
C GLY A 324 22.98 -11.54 24.15
N TYR A 325 22.10 -10.62 24.53
CA TYR A 325 20.65 -10.86 24.52
C TYR A 325 20.02 -10.41 23.20
N LYS A 326 19.02 -11.16 22.75
CA LYS A 326 18.26 -10.88 21.54
C LYS A 326 16.79 -10.69 21.88
N TYR A 327 16.11 -9.76 21.22
CA TYR A 327 14.69 -9.53 21.43
C TYR A 327 13.83 -10.39 20.49
N ASN A 328 12.63 -10.78 20.93
CA ASN A 328 11.66 -11.51 20.12
C ASN A 328 11.22 -10.76 18.84
N LEU A 329 11.36 -9.44 18.82
CA LEU A 329 11.06 -8.58 17.67
C LEU A 329 12.28 -8.29 16.78
N GLU A 330 13.47 -8.76 17.15
CA GLU A 330 14.73 -8.49 16.45
C GLU A 330 14.95 -9.45 15.28
N SER A 331 15.27 -8.90 14.11
CA SER A 331 15.61 -9.68 12.90
C SER A 331 16.45 -8.85 11.93
N ASP A 332 17.03 -9.47 10.91
CA ASP A 332 17.78 -8.75 9.85
C ASP A 332 16.97 -7.66 9.16
N ARG A 333 15.62 -7.75 9.20
CA ARG A 333 14.71 -6.76 8.62
C ARG A 333 14.19 -5.73 9.64
N ARG A 334 14.44 -5.95 10.92
CA ARG A 334 13.97 -5.11 12.03
C ARG A 334 15.09 -4.94 13.03
N GLU A 335 15.80 -3.82 12.89
CA GLU A 335 16.95 -3.46 13.73
C GLU A 335 16.55 -2.71 15.02
N GLY A 336 15.27 -2.38 15.20
CA GLY A 336 14.80 -1.59 16.33
C GLY A 336 13.30 -1.31 16.35
N LEU A 337 12.91 -0.36 17.20
CA LEU A 337 11.55 0.14 17.36
C LEU A 337 11.48 1.61 16.92
N GLN A 338 10.42 1.97 16.20
CA GLN A 338 10.21 3.35 15.75
C GLN A 338 9.63 4.18 16.90
N GLY A 339 10.19 5.36 17.17
CA GLY A 339 9.65 6.31 18.14
C GLY A 339 8.44 7.10 17.61
N ASP A 340 8.05 8.16 18.30
CA ASP A 340 7.00 9.07 17.81
C ASP A 340 7.56 9.97 16.71
N ASP A 341 7.53 9.48 15.48
CA ASP A 341 8.01 10.20 14.30
C ASP A 341 7.37 11.57 14.10
N THR A 342 6.11 11.75 14.54
CA THR A 342 5.39 13.01 14.36
C THR A 342 5.95 14.04 15.32
N SER A 343 5.96 13.70 16.61
CA SER A 343 6.47 14.60 17.63
C SER A 343 7.96 14.85 17.49
N ALA A 344 8.75 13.81 17.17
CA ALA A 344 10.18 13.91 16.93
C ALA A 344 10.56 14.86 15.78
N PHE A 345 9.72 14.93 14.74
CA PHE A 345 9.96 15.85 13.62
C PHE A 345 9.55 17.27 14.00
N LEU A 346 8.33 17.44 14.52
CA LEU A 346 7.74 18.76 14.77
C LEU A 346 8.38 19.48 15.97
N SER A 347 9.04 18.76 16.88
CA SER A 347 9.80 19.34 18.00
C SER A 347 11.22 19.78 17.64
N GLN A 348 11.65 19.70 16.38
CA GLN A 348 12.93 20.27 15.95
C GLN A 348 12.88 21.81 16.02
N GLU A 349 14.02 22.45 16.27
CA GLU A 349 14.16 23.91 16.25
C GLU A 349 13.77 24.53 14.89
N ALA A 350 14.01 23.80 13.81
CA ALA A 350 13.58 24.19 12.46
C ALA A 350 12.05 24.11 12.25
N CYS A 351 11.31 23.59 13.24
CA CYS A 351 9.85 23.52 13.29
C CYS A 351 9.35 24.32 14.50
N PHE A 352 8.78 23.66 15.53
CA PHE A 352 8.25 24.33 16.72
C PHE A 352 9.21 24.31 17.93
N GLY A 353 10.29 23.53 17.89
CA GLY A 353 11.16 23.34 19.05
C GLY A 353 10.41 22.78 20.25
N SER A 354 10.73 23.25 21.45
CA SER A 354 10.05 22.86 22.70
C SER A 354 8.56 23.21 22.74
N ARG A 355 8.12 24.23 21.98
CA ARG A 355 6.71 24.66 21.95
C ARG A 355 5.76 23.57 21.48
N TRP A 356 6.26 22.59 20.70
CA TRP A 356 5.46 21.44 20.29
C TRP A 356 4.87 20.66 21.48
N GLU A 357 5.66 20.52 22.55
CA GLU A 357 5.27 19.76 23.75
C GLU A 357 4.28 20.56 24.63
N GLU A 358 4.22 21.88 24.47
CA GLU A 358 3.26 22.76 25.14
C GLU A 358 1.86 22.71 24.51
N PHE A 359 1.76 22.27 23.25
CA PHE A 359 0.48 22.13 22.57
C PHE A 359 -0.37 21.00 23.17
N THR A 360 -1.65 21.30 23.36
CA THR A 360 -2.64 20.28 23.72
C THR A 360 -2.75 19.22 22.62
N SER A 361 -3.20 18.01 22.99
CA SER A 361 -3.40 16.94 22.01
C SER A 361 -4.35 17.33 20.87
N GLU A 362 -5.36 18.16 21.15
CA GLU A 362 -6.29 18.68 20.14
C GLU A 362 -5.59 19.64 19.16
N GLN A 363 -4.72 20.53 19.65
CA GLN A 363 -3.91 21.40 18.79
C GLN A 363 -2.96 20.58 17.91
N GLN A 364 -2.25 19.61 18.49
CA GLN A 364 -1.35 18.75 17.74
C GLN A 364 -2.09 17.99 16.61
N GLU A 365 -3.26 17.43 16.91
CA GLU A 365 -4.09 16.76 15.90
C GLU A 365 -4.60 17.72 14.83
N LYS A 366 -5.07 18.91 15.22
CA LYS A 366 -5.53 19.94 14.29
C LYS A 366 -4.43 20.37 13.32
N LEU A 367 -3.19 20.51 13.81
CA LEU A 367 -2.05 20.79 12.95
C LEU A 367 -1.81 19.61 11.98
N VAL A 368 -1.79 18.38 12.49
CA VAL A 368 -1.60 17.19 11.65
C VAL A 368 -2.67 17.14 10.55
N ASP A 369 -3.94 17.38 10.88
CA ASP A 369 -5.01 17.41 9.88
C ASP A 369 -4.83 18.55 8.88
N LEU A 370 -4.48 19.76 9.31
CA LEU A 370 -4.12 20.87 8.43
C LEU A 370 -3.01 20.45 7.43
N LEU A 371 -1.96 19.79 7.92
CA LEU A 371 -0.86 19.30 7.08
C LEU A 371 -1.30 18.24 6.05
N PHE A 372 -2.37 17.49 6.32
CA PHE A 372 -2.92 16.51 5.39
C PHE A 372 -4.09 17.02 4.55
N GLU A 373 -4.76 18.09 4.93
CA GLU A 373 -5.98 18.56 4.25
C GLU A 373 -5.69 19.65 3.24
N THR A 374 -4.79 20.59 3.57
CA THR A 374 -4.40 21.70 2.70
C THR A 374 -3.61 21.21 1.49
N GLN A 375 -4.16 21.45 0.30
CA GLN A 375 -3.62 20.95 -0.97
C GLN A 375 -2.57 21.89 -1.56
N ASP A 376 -2.77 23.19 -1.36
CA ASP A 376 -1.90 24.24 -1.88
C ASP A 376 -0.74 24.49 -0.90
N PRO A 377 0.53 24.37 -1.35
CA PRO A 377 1.67 24.63 -0.49
C PRO A 377 1.75 26.06 0.03
N GLU A 378 1.43 27.06 -0.80
CA GLU A 378 1.55 28.47 -0.45
C GLU A 378 0.50 28.84 0.60
N GLU A 379 -0.76 28.42 0.38
CA GLU A 379 -1.86 28.58 1.34
C GLU A 379 -1.52 27.96 2.69
N LEU A 380 -0.87 26.79 2.71
CA LEU A 380 -0.49 26.16 3.97
C LEU A 380 0.57 26.98 4.70
N VAL A 381 1.60 27.45 4.00
CA VAL A 381 2.67 28.26 4.61
C VAL A 381 2.08 29.54 5.21
N GLU A 382 1.18 30.22 4.48
CA GLU A 382 0.48 31.40 4.99
C GLU A 382 -0.35 31.10 6.25
N ILE A 383 -1.11 30.00 6.25
CA ILE A 383 -1.89 29.57 7.42
C ILE A 383 -0.97 29.26 8.61
N LEU A 384 0.17 28.61 8.38
CA LEU A 384 1.14 28.30 9.42
C LEU A 384 1.71 29.58 10.04
N ILE A 385 2.18 30.51 9.22
CA ILE A 385 2.72 31.80 9.71
C ILE A 385 1.66 32.57 10.51
N THR A 386 0.44 32.67 9.97
CA THR A 386 -0.62 33.51 10.54
C THR A 386 -1.21 32.92 11.83
N ASN A 387 -1.41 31.60 11.88
CA ASN A 387 -2.19 30.97 12.94
C ASN A 387 -1.36 30.17 13.94
N TRP A 388 -0.09 29.88 13.63
CA TRP A 388 0.76 29.02 14.46
C TRP A 388 2.04 29.71 14.94
N ASP A 389 2.20 31.01 14.66
CA ASP A 389 3.28 31.85 15.19
C ASP A 389 4.67 31.25 14.92
N VAL A 390 4.92 30.96 13.65
CA VAL A 390 6.19 30.41 13.13
C VAL A 390 6.76 31.32 12.05
N THR A 391 8.07 31.31 11.88
CA THR A 391 8.72 32.06 10.80
C THR A 391 8.42 31.44 9.43
N PRO A 392 8.62 32.16 8.31
CA PRO A 392 8.47 31.59 6.98
C PRO A 392 9.31 30.32 6.75
N GLU A 393 10.55 30.30 7.24
CA GLU A 393 11.45 29.14 7.10
C GLU A 393 10.93 27.93 7.90
N GLN A 394 10.43 28.16 9.12
CA GLN A 394 9.81 27.12 9.94
C GLN A 394 8.54 26.59 9.29
N ALA A 395 7.69 27.49 8.76
CA ALA A 395 6.47 27.12 8.06
C ALA A 395 6.75 26.24 6.84
N GLU A 396 7.79 26.52 6.07
CA GLU A 396 8.22 25.67 4.96
C GLU A 396 8.68 24.27 5.42
N GLU A 397 9.48 24.18 6.50
CA GLU A 397 9.94 22.89 7.04
C GLU A 397 8.75 22.06 7.57
N ILE A 398 7.85 22.69 8.32
CA ILE A 398 6.62 22.08 8.84
C ILE A 398 5.70 21.62 7.69
N ALA A 399 5.55 22.44 6.64
CA ALA A 399 4.75 22.09 5.47
C ALA A 399 5.32 20.87 4.73
N ASN A 400 6.62 20.62 4.82
CA ASN A 400 7.30 19.48 4.21
C ASN A 400 7.46 18.27 5.14
N ALA A 401 6.85 18.30 6.33
CA ALA A 401 6.95 17.23 7.31
C ALA A 401 6.63 15.82 6.72
N PRO A 402 7.57 14.85 6.83
CA PRO A 402 7.45 13.50 6.28
C PRO A 402 6.65 12.56 7.22
N LEU A 403 5.45 12.99 7.58
CA LEU A 403 4.52 12.29 8.48
C LEU A 403 3.98 10.99 7.88
N ALA A 404 3.62 10.04 8.74
CA ALA A 404 3.08 8.74 8.34
C ALA A 404 1.74 8.89 7.60
N GLU A 405 1.66 8.40 6.35
CA GLU A 405 0.43 8.43 5.56
C GLU A 405 -0.58 7.36 5.99
N GLY A 406 -1.87 7.66 5.87
CA GLY A 406 -2.94 6.69 6.05
C GLY A 406 -3.54 6.67 7.46
N TYR A 407 -4.26 5.60 7.75
CA TYR A 407 -5.08 5.46 8.95
C TYR A 407 -4.87 4.07 9.57
N GLY A 408 -4.92 4.00 10.90
CA GLY A 408 -4.83 2.75 11.66
C GLY A 408 -6.10 1.90 11.53
N ALA A 409 -6.16 0.80 12.28
CA ALA A 409 -7.36 -0.06 12.29
C ALA A 409 -8.48 0.44 13.22
N LEU A 410 -8.12 1.28 14.20
CA LEU A 410 -9.01 1.74 15.27
C LEU A 410 -9.27 3.26 15.16
N SER A 411 -10.38 3.72 15.75
CA SER A 411 -10.68 5.14 15.92
C SER A 411 -9.92 5.71 17.11
N LYS A 412 -9.89 7.04 17.22
CA LYS A 412 -9.36 7.76 18.38
C LYS A 412 -10.05 7.29 19.66
N LYS A 413 -11.38 7.29 19.67
CA LYS A 413 -12.21 6.81 20.79
C LYS A 413 -11.86 5.40 21.26
N ALA A 414 -11.67 4.47 20.33
CA ALA A 414 -11.28 3.09 20.67
C ALA A 414 -9.88 3.03 21.28
N ILE A 415 -8.93 3.82 20.74
CA ILE A 415 -7.57 3.92 21.27
C ILE A 415 -7.58 4.51 22.68
N GLU A 416 -8.26 5.63 22.91
CA GLU A 416 -8.35 6.29 24.23
C GLU A 416 -8.88 5.36 25.31
N LYS A 417 -9.91 4.54 25.00
CA LYS A 417 -10.42 3.54 25.94
C LYS A 417 -9.42 2.44 26.28
N MET A 418 -8.51 2.12 25.36
CA MET A 418 -7.48 1.09 25.56
C MET A 418 -6.20 1.62 26.22
N MET A 419 -5.93 2.92 26.09
CA MET A 419 -4.68 3.56 26.54
C MET A 419 -4.36 3.30 28.01
N PRO A 420 -5.28 3.47 28.98
CA PRO A 420 -4.97 3.24 30.39
C PRO A 420 -4.44 1.83 30.70
N PHE A 421 -4.95 0.82 29.99
CA PHE A 421 -4.52 -0.57 30.17
C PHE A 421 -3.18 -0.86 29.49
N LEU A 422 -2.92 -0.24 28.34
CA LEU A 422 -1.62 -0.33 27.68
C LEU A 422 -0.53 0.35 28.51
N GLU A 423 -0.82 1.49 29.13
CA GLU A 423 0.11 2.18 30.03
C GLU A 423 0.44 1.35 31.28
N GLN A 424 -0.49 0.51 31.74
CA GLN A 424 -0.25 -0.49 32.80
C GLN A 424 0.55 -1.72 32.34
N GLY A 425 1.02 -1.74 31.08
CA GLY A 425 1.83 -2.84 30.53
C GLY A 425 1.03 -3.99 29.92
N GLN A 426 -0.31 -3.90 29.80
CA GLN A 426 -1.08 -4.96 29.16
C GLN A 426 -0.78 -5.03 27.65
N ILE A 427 -0.69 -6.24 27.10
CA ILE A 427 -0.62 -6.44 25.64
C ILE A 427 -1.97 -6.10 24.99
N TYR A 428 -1.97 -5.86 23.67
CA TYR A 428 -3.14 -5.42 22.91
C TYR A 428 -4.43 -6.24 23.16
N SER A 429 -4.32 -7.58 23.16
CA SER A 429 -5.49 -8.47 23.33
C SER A 429 -6.12 -8.31 24.71
N THR A 430 -5.29 -8.22 25.76
CA THR A 430 -5.73 -8.02 27.14
C THR A 430 -6.27 -6.62 27.35
N ALA A 431 -5.58 -5.58 26.83
CA ALA A 431 -6.05 -4.20 26.89
C ALA A 431 -7.39 -4.01 26.16
N ALA A 432 -7.59 -4.67 25.02
CA ALA A 432 -8.86 -4.67 24.30
C ALA A 432 -9.97 -5.28 25.16
N LYS A 433 -9.70 -6.45 25.78
CA LYS A 433 -10.66 -7.11 26.68
C LYS A 433 -11.01 -6.23 27.88
N SER A 434 -10.01 -5.62 28.52
CA SER A 434 -10.20 -4.70 29.65
C SER A 434 -11.00 -3.45 29.26
N ALA A 435 -10.87 -2.99 28.01
CA ALA A 435 -11.67 -1.91 27.44
C ALA A 435 -13.08 -2.34 26.97
N GLY A 436 -13.48 -3.60 27.21
CA GLY A 436 -14.79 -4.12 26.81
C GLY A 436 -14.89 -4.58 25.37
N TYR A 437 -13.77 -4.77 24.68
CA TYR A 437 -13.71 -5.23 23.30
C TYR A 437 -13.26 -6.68 23.18
N HIS A 438 -13.69 -7.34 22.10
CA HIS A 438 -13.14 -8.61 21.71
C HIS A 438 -12.19 -8.42 20.52
N HIS A 439 -10.93 -8.82 20.65
CA HIS A 439 -9.89 -8.48 19.66
C HIS A 439 -9.97 -9.28 18.34
N SER A 440 -10.59 -10.47 18.37
CA SER A 440 -10.56 -11.46 17.27
C SER A 440 -11.92 -12.07 16.92
N ASP A 441 -12.72 -12.45 17.91
CA ASP A 441 -14.11 -12.89 17.75
C ASP A 441 -15.09 -11.71 17.66
N PHE A 442 -15.75 -11.57 16.50
CA PHE A 442 -16.79 -10.56 16.26
C PHE A 442 -18.14 -11.21 15.94
N ARG A 443 -18.30 -12.51 16.24
CA ARG A 443 -19.55 -13.21 16.00
C ARG A 443 -20.63 -12.62 16.89
N THR A 444 -21.75 -12.26 16.28
CA THR A 444 -22.95 -11.77 16.98
C THR A 444 -23.79 -12.90 17.56
N GLY A 445 -23.53 -14.14 17.13
CA GLY A 445 -24.40 -15.29 17.40
C GLY A 445 -25.65 -15.34 16.51
N GLU A 446 -25.85 -14.34 15.64
CA GLU A 446 -26.95 -14.31 14.70
C GLU A 446 -26.80 -15.41 13.64
N VAL A 447 -27.89 -16.11 13.38
CA VAL A 447 -27.97 -17.19 12.40
C VAL A 447 -28.83 -16.72 11.25
N PHE A 448 -28.28 -16.77 10.04
CA PHE A 448 -28.99 -16.39 8.83
C PHE A 448 -29.47 -17.63 8.08
N GLU A 449 -30.74 -17.63 7.66
CA GLU A 449 -31.34 -18.68 6.82
C GLU A 449 -30.71 -18.75 5.42
N ARG A 450 -30.13 -17.65 4.96
CA ARG A 450 -29.45 -17.51 3.67
C ARG A 450 -28.14 -16.79 3.85
N LEU A 451 -27.18 -17.01 2.95
CA LEU A 451 -25.94 -16.27 2.98
C LEU A 451 -26.21 -14.79 2.58
N PRO A 452 -26.00 -13.83 3.49
CA PRO A 452 -26.26 -12.42 3.22
C PRO A 452 -25.18 -11.80 2.31
N TYR A 453 -25.35 -10.53 1.93
CA TYR A 453 -24.25 -9.82 1.29
C TYR A 453 -23.08 -9.70 2.28
N TYR A 454 -21.86 -10.02 1.85
CA TYR A 454 -20.72 -10.04 2.77
C TYR A 454 -20.47 -8.69 3.46
N GLY A 455 -20.89 -7.56 2.88
CA GLY A 455 -20.71 -6.24 3.48
C GLY A 455 -21.59 -5.99 4.71
N GLU A 456 -22.65 -6.77 4.86
CA GLU A 456 -23.55 -6.76 6.01
C GLU A 456 -22.88 -7.39 7.23
N ILE A 457 -22.25 -8.55 7.04
CA ILE A 457 -21.57 -9.31 8.10
C ILE A 457 -20.10 -8.90 8.30
N LEU A 458 -19.49 -8.24 7.33
CA LEU A 458 -18.10 -7.76 7.38
C LEU A 458 -18.01 -6.24 7.09
N PRO A 459 -18.71 -5.38 7.85
CA PRO A 459 -18.77 -3.93 7.59
C PRO A 459 -17.40 -3.26 7.69
N ASN A 460 -16.46 -3.88 8.42
CA ASN A 460 -15.09 -3.39 8.61
C ASN A 460 -14.13 -3.71 7.45
N ASN A 461 -14.57 -4.54 6.49
CA ASN A 461 -13.79 -5.01 5.34
C ASN A 461 -14.25 -4.37 4.01
N VAL A 462 -15.30 -3.55 4.06
CA VAL A 462 -15.88 -2.86 2.90
C VAL A 462 -15.63 -1.36 2.96
N ILE A 463 -15.64 -0.72 1.78
CA ILE A 463 -15.51 0.73 1.65
C ILE A 463 -16.60 1.24 0.70
N GLY A 464 -17.09 2.44 0.97
CA GLY A 464 -17.96 3.19 0.07
C GLY A 464 -19.45 2.88 0.20
N GLY A 465 -19.87 2.26 1.31
CA GLY A 465 -21.28 2.15 1.65
C GLY A 465 -21.89 3.50 2.01
N SER A 466 -23.06 3.80 1.45
CA SER A 466 -23.80 5.03 1.74
C SER A 466 -24.58 4.95 3.05
N TYR A 467 -25.04 3.75 3.42
CA TYR A 467 -26.00 3.52 4.52
C TYR A 467 -27.24 4.42 4.45
N ALA A 468 -27.61 4.88 3.25
CA ALA A 468 -28.76 5.74 3.03
C ALA A 468 -30.01 4.88 2.79
N PRO A 469 -31.19 5.21 3.37
CA PRO A 469 -32.40 4.41 3.21
C PRO A 469 -32.79 4.11 1.76
N GLU A 470 -32.56 5.06 0.84
CA GLU A 470 -32.83 4.90 -0.59
C GLU A 470 -31.96 3.84 -1.29
N ASP A 471 -30.83 3.46 -0.68
CA ASP A 471 -29.87 2.52 -1.23
C ASP A 471 -30.00 1.11 -0.66
N GLU A 472 -30.86 0.90 0.33
CA GLU A 472 -31.00 -0.37 1.07
C GLU A 472 -31.25 -1.57 0.14
N ASN A 473 -32.01 -1.37 -0.93
CA ASN A 473 -32.27 -2.38 -1.97
C ASN A 473 -31.07 -2.69 -2.88
N LEU A 474 -29.96 -1.97 -2.73
CA LEU A 474 -28.72 -2.12 -3.48
C LEU A 474 -27.57 -2.41 -2.51
N PRO A 475 -27.38 -3.69 -2.08
CA PRO A 475 -26.43 -4.03 -1.02
C PRO A 475 -24.99 -3.54 -1.26
N GLU A 476 -24.51 -3.57 -2.51
CA GLU A 476 -23.18 -3.05 -2.85
C GLU A 476 -23.08 -1.52 -2.64
N LYS A 477 -24.15 -0.77 -2.88
CA LYS A 477 -24.19 0.68 -2.70
C LYS A 477 -24.41 1.04 -1.23
N TYR A 478 -25.28 0.30 -0.55
CA TYR A 478 -25.61 0.51 0.86
C TYR A 478 -24.45 0.16 1.79
N PHE A 479 -23.95 -1.09 1.73
CA PHE A 479 -22.86 -1.56 2.60
C PHE A 479 -21.47 -1.27 2.02
N GLY A 480 -21.35 -1.04 0.71
CA GLY A 480 -20.06 -0.89 0.05
C GLY A 480 -19.49 -2.22 -0.43
N LYS A 481 -18.20 -2.24 -0.78
CA LYS A 481 -17.53 -3.47 -1.26
C LYS A 481 -16.08 -3.58 -0.88
N ILE A 482 -15.56 -4.81 -0.96
CA ILE A 482 -14.12 -5.09 -0.93
C ILE A 482 -13.50 -4.55 -2.22
N ASN A 483 -12.42 -3.78 -2.10
CA ASN A 483 -11.76 -3.13 -3.24
C ASN A 483 -11.07 -4.11 -4.20
N ASN A 484 -10.69 -5.30 -3.74
CA ASN A 484 -10.14 -6.34 -4.60
C ASN A 484 -11.29 -6.95 -5.43
N PRO A 485 -11.32 -6.71 -6.76
CA PRO A 485 -12.45 -7.13 -7.60
C PRO A 485 -12.59 -8.64 -7.66
N SER A 486 -11.50 -9.40 -7.65
CA SER A 486 -11.50 -10.86 -7.70
C SER A 486 -12.19 -11.44 -6.46
N VAL A 487 -11.85 -10.92 -5.27
CA VAL A 487 -12.51 -11.30 -4.01
C VAL A 487 -13.98 -10.89 -3.99
N HIS A 488 -14.31 -9.67 -4.43
CA HIS A 488 -15.70 -9.20 -4.50
C HIS A 488 -16.54 -10.10 -5.43
N ILE A 489 -16.01 -10.50 -6.59
CA ILE A 489 -16.71 -11.40 -7.52
C ILE A 489 -16.86 -12.79 -6.90
N ALA A 490 -15.78 -13.38 -6.39
CA ALA A 490 -15.78 -14.74 -5.84
C ALA A 490 -16.79 -14.90 -4.68
N LEU A 491 -16.77 -13.99 -3.70
CA LEU A 491 -17.72 -14.05 -2.57
C LEU A 491 -19.18 -13.91 -3.02
N ASN A 492 -19.45 -13.10 -4.05
CA ASN A 492 -20.79 -13.00 -4.61
C ASN A 492 -21.20 -14.27 -5.38
N GLN A 493 -20.27 -14.98 -6.03
CA GLN A 493 -20.56 -16.28 -6.65
C GLN A 493 -20.84 -17.35 -5.59
N VAL A 494 -20.08 -17.37 -4.49
CA VAL A 494 -20.37 -18.24 -3.33
C VAL A 494 -21.76 -17.96 -2.81
N ARG A 495 -22.11 -16.69 -2.56
CA ARG A 495 -23.45 -16.30 -2.11
C ARG A 495 -24.55 -16.82 -3.02
N LYS A 496 -24.42 -16.59 -4.33
CA LYS A 496 -25.42 -17.03 -5.32
C LYS A 496 -25.54 -18.55 -5.36
N LEU A 497 -24.42 -19.25 -5.37
CA LEU A 497 -24.41 -20.72 -5.43
C LEU A 497 -25.01 -21.32 -4.16
N VAL A 498 -24.51 -20.93 -2.98
CA VAL A 498 -24.99 -21.46 -1.70
C VAL A 498 -26.49 -21.22 -1.55
N ASN A 499 -26.97 -20.01 -1.83
CA ASN A 499 -28.40 -19.70 -1.72
C ASN A 499 -29.26 -20.51 -2.71
N ALA A 500 -28.77 -20.74 -3.94
CA ALA A 500 -29.47 -21.58 -4.91
C ALA A 500 -29.48 -23.07 -4.51
N LEU A 501 -28.42 -23.55 -3.85
CA LEU A 501 -28.39 -24.91 -3.31
C LEU A 501 -29.36 -25.05 -2.12
N ILE A 502 -29.44 -24.03 -1.27
CA ILE A 502 -30.43 -23.97 -0.18
C ILE A 502 -31.85 -24.02 -0.71
N ASP A 503 -32.15 -23.31 -1.80
CA ASP A 503 -33.47 -23.33 -2.45
C ASP A 503 -33.91 -24.73 -2.91
N ILE A 504 -32.96 -25.59 -3.30
CA ILE A 504 -33.24 -26.91 -3.86
C ILE A 504 -33.17 -28.01 -2.78
N TYR A 505 -32.19 -27.94 -1.89
CA TYR A 505 -31.86 -29.05 -0.97
C TYR A 505 -32.13 -28.72 0.51
N GLY A 506 -32.53 -27.49 0.83
CA GLY A 506 -32.57 -26.96 2.20
C GLY A 506 -31.19 -26.54 2.71
N PRO A 507 -31.05 -26.07 3.96
CA PRO A 507 -29.76 -25.71 4.52
C PRO A 507 -28.82 -26.92 4.68
N PRO A 508 -27.51 -26.78 4.39
CA PRO A 508 -26.54 -27.85 4.65
C PRO A 508 -26.34 -28.05 6.15
N GLU A 509 -26.06 -29.30 6.55
CA GLU A 509 -25.66 -29.64 7.92
C GLU A 509 -24.23 -29.18 8.21
N GLU A 510 -23.38 -29.24 7.19
CA GLU A 510 -21.97 -28.88 7.27
C GLU A 510 -21.48 -28.25 5.97
N VAL A 511 -20.60 -27.26 6.07
CA VAL A 511 -19.92 -26.65 4.93
C VAL A 511 -18.41 -26.81 5.12
N VAL A 512 -17.76 -27.44 4.14
CA VAL A 512 -16.31 -27.59 4.07
C VAL A 512 -15.79 -26.72 2.93
N ILE A 513 -14.80 -25.88 3.20
CA ILE A 513 -14.26 -24.94 2.23
C ILE A 513 -12.78 -25.19 2.05
N GLU A 514 -12.37 -25.46 0.82
CA GLU A 514 -10.99 -25.39 0.37
C GLU A 514 -10.73 -24.01 -0.24
N LEU A 515 -9.74 -23.31 0.32
CA LEU A 515 -9.28 -22.02 -0.18
C LEU A 515 -8.00 -22.25 -0.97
N ALA A 516 -7.95 -21.80 -2.23
CA ALA A 516 -6.70 -21.76 -2.95
C ALA A 516 -5.71 -20.85 -2.20
N ARG A 517 -4.58 -21.43 -1.74
CA ARG A 517 -3.46 -20.68 -1.11
C ARG A 517 -2.98 -19.51 -2.00
N ASN A 518 -3.27 -19.59 -3.30
CA ASN A 518 -2.84 -18.70 -4.37
C ASN A 518 -3.74 -17.48 -4.64
N LEU A 519 -4.80 -17.23 -3.84
CA LEU A 519 -5.67 -16.05 -4.05
C LEU A 519 -4.95 -14.69 -3.90
N LYS A 520 -3.74 -14.68 -3.32
CA LYS A 520 -2.92 -13.47 -3.08
C LYS A 520 -1.54 -13.47 -3.73
N GLU A 521 -1.00 -14.60 -4.16
CA GLU A 521 0.38 -14.68 -4.67
C GLU A 521 0.48 -14.26 -6.14
N PRO A 522 1.48 -13.45 -6.53
CA PRO A 522 1.72 -13.13 -7.94
C PRO A 522 1.97 -14.40 -8.75
N PRO A 523 1.37 -14.57 -9.95
CA PRO A 523 1.60 -15.74 -10.82
C PRO A 523 3.08 -16.03 -11.11
N ASP A 524 3.92 -14.99 -11.08
CA ASP A 524 5.36 -15.09 -11.35
C ASP A 524 6.11 -15.87 -10.29
N ASP A 525 5.73 -15.81 -9.01
CA ASP A 525 6.45 -16.50 -7.95
C ASP A 525 6.13 -18.01 -7.95
N ILE A 526 4.87 -18.37 -8.21
CA ILE A 526 4.45 -19.75 -8.44
C ILE A 526 5.14 -20.32 -9.68
N SER A 527 5.18 -19.57 -10.78
CA SER A 527 5.87 -19.98 -12.01
C SER A 527 7.38 -20.18 -11.80
N LYS A 528 8.03 -19.30 -11.02
CA LYS A 528 9.44 -19.45 -10.64
C LYS A 528 9.67 -20.71 -9.82
N GLU A 529 8.84 -20.97 -8.80
CA GLU A 529 8.98 -22.16 -7.96
C GLU A 529 8.72 -23.45 -8.75
N GLN A 530 7.68 -23.47 -9.58
CA GLN A 530 7.40 -24.58 -10.51
C GLN A 530 8.56 -24.79 -11.50
N SER A 531 9.12 -23.72 -12.05
CA SER A 531 10.29 -23.79 -12.95
C SER A 531 11.53 -24.33 -12.25
N LYS A 532 11.81 -23.88 -11.01
CA LYS A 532 12.89 -24.44 -10.18
C LYS A 532 12.67 -25.93 -9.94
N ASN A 533 11.46 -26.33 -9.53
CA ASN A 533 11.10 -27.73 -9.30
C ASN A 533 11.21 -28.59 -10.56
N GLN A 534 10.85 -28.06 -11.73
CA GLN A 534 10.99 -28.75 -13.01
C GLN A 534 12.46 -28.94 -13.41
N LYS A 535 13.28 -27.89 -13.29
CA LYS A 535 14.73 -27.97 -13.55
C LYS A 535 15.39 -29.01 -12.65
N GLU A 536 15.02 -28.97 -11.38
CA GLU A 536 15.53 -29.91 -10.38
C GLU A 536 15.09 -31.35 -10.69
N ASN A 537 13.81 -31.58 -10.99
CA ASN A 537 13.33 -32.90 -11.40
C ASN A 537 14.01 -33.41 -12.66
N LYS A 538 14.35 -32.52 -13.61
CA LYS A 538 15.08 -32.87 -14.83
C LYS A 538 16.51 -33.31 -14.51
N ARG A 539 17.24 -32.54 -13.70
CA ARG A 539 18.58 -32.89 -13.21
C ARG A 539 18.57 -34.26 -12.54
N ILE A 540 17.62 -34.50 -11.63
CA ILE A 540 17.50 -35.79 -10.94
C ILE A 540 17.15 -36.92 -11.92
N ASN A 541 16.27 -36.69 -12.90
CA ASN A 541 15.97 -37.72 -13.91
C ASN A 541 17.21 -38.12 -14.75
N GLU A 542 18.10 -37.17 -15.03
CA GLU A 542 19.38 -37.45 -15.71
C GLU A 542 20.31 -38.31 -14.82
N GLU A 543 20.40 -38.01 -13.53
CA GLU A 543 21.14 -38.84 -12.57
C GLU A 543 20.53 -40.24 -12.41
N LEU A 544 19.20 -40.34 -12.31
CA LEU A 544 18.49 -41.62 -12.27
C LEU A 544 18.77 -42.45 -13.54
N ALA A 545 18.85 -41.82 -14.71
CA ALA A 545 19.19 -42.51 -15.95
C ALA A 545 20.61 -43.08 -15.94
N LYS A 546 21.60 -42.30 -15.46
CA LYS A 546 22.99 -42.75 -15.30
C LYS A 546 23.09 -43.96 -14.37
N LEU A 547 22.26 -43.98 -13.32
CA LEU A 547 22.19 -45.07 -12.33
C LEU A 547 21.33 -46.27 -12.79
N GLY A 548 20.78 -46.24 -14.01
CA GLY A 548 19.90 -47.30 -14.52
C GLY A 548 18.54 -47.41 -13.80
N GLN A 549 18.12 -46.36 -13.09
CA GLN A 549 16.89 -46.33 -12.29
C GLN A 549 15.71 -45.72 -13.05
N LYS A 550 14.49 -46.17 -12.73
CA LYS A 550 13.25 -45.65 -13.34
C LYS A 550 12.99 -44.19 -12.94
N GLN A 551 12.61 -43.35 -13.90
CA GLN A 551 12.32 -41.92 -13.70
C GLN A 551 10.89 -41.66 -13.18
N ASN A 552 10.56 -42.21 -12.02
CA ASN A 552 9.24 -42.05 -11.39
C ASN A 552 9.28 -41.09 -10.18
N TYR A 553 8.11 -40.76 -9.63
CA TYR A 553 8.01 -39.87 -8.46
C TYR A 553 8.77 -40.41 -7.26
N ARG A 554 8.61 -41.70 -6.93
CA ARG A 554 9.23 -42.33 -5.76
C ARG A 554 10.75 -42.21 -5.80
N ASN A 555 11.37 -42.57 -6.93
CA ASN A 555 12.83 -42.52 -7.07
C ASN A 555 13.35 -41.09 -7.04
N ARG A 556 12.62 -40.13 -7.62
CA ARG A 556 12.94 -38.69 -7.47
C ARG A 556 12.84 -38.24 -6.01
N MET A 557 11.83 -38.68 -5.27
CA MET A 557 11.66 -38.32 -3.86
C MET A 557 12.79 -38.90 -3.02
N LEU A 558 13.13 -40.18 -3.18
CA LEU A 558 14.26 -40.80 -2.47
C LEU A 558 15.58 -40.05 -2.75
N TYR A 559 15.82 -39.68 -4.00
CA TYR A 559 17.01 -38.92 -4.39
C TYR A 559 17.04 -37.52 -3.75
N LYS A 560 15.89 -36.83 -3.73
CA LYS A 560 15.72 -35.53 -3.06
C LYS A 560 15.98 -35.61 -1.57
N LEU A 561 15.37 -36.60 -0.90
CA LEU A 561 15.55 -36.81 0.53
C LEU A 561 16.99 -37.18 0.87
N TRP A 562 17.68 -37.92 -0.02
CA TRP A 562 19.11 -38.19 0.14
C TRP A 562 19.95 -36.91 0.07
N GLU A 563 19.69 -36.03 -0.90
CA GLU A 563 20.37 -34.72 -0.99
C GLU A 563 20.05 -33.80 0.19
N ASP A 564 18.86 -33.89 0.77
CA ASP A 564 18.46 -33.10 1.95
C ASP A 564 19.21 -33.49 3.23
N LEU A 565 19.82 -34.69 3.31
CA LEU A 565 20.55 -35.14 4.50
C LEU A 565 21.80 -34.31 4.78
N ALA A 566 22.53 -33.91 3.74
CA ALA A 566 23.73 -33.08 3.83
C ALA A 566 24.16 -32.56 2.46
N GLU A 567 24.78 -31.38 2.42
CA GLU A 567 25.39 -30.84 1.19
C GLU A 567 26.50 -31.76 0.65
N ASP A 568 27.38 -32.24 1.54
CA ASP A 568 28.46 -33.17 1.24
C ASP A 568 27.94 -34.62 1.15
N PRO A 569 28.03 -35.30 -0.01
CA PRO A 569 27.57 -36.67 -0.17
C PRO A 569 28.21 -37.67 0.79
N THR A 570 29.43 -37.41 1.24
CA THR A 570 30.15 -38.30 2.17
C THR A 570 29.59 -38.25 3.59
N LYS A 571 28.84 -37.20 3.93
CA LYS A 571 28.23 -36.99 5.25
C LYS A 571 26.75 -37.38 5.31
N ARG A 572 26.18 -37.85 4.21
CA ARG A 572 24.78 -38.27 4.15
C ARG A 572 24.62 -39.57 4.90
N CYS A 573 23.97 -39.52 6.05
CA CYS A 573 23.70 -40.68 6.89
C CYS A 573 22.22 -40.74 7.29
N CYS A 574 21.76 -41.93 7.66
CA CYS A 574 20.44 -42.11 8.24
C CYS A 574 20.38 -41.37 9.59
N PRO A 575 19.45 -40.41 9.78
CA PRO A 575 19.40 -39.60 10.99
C PRO A 575 19.18 -40.41 12.27
N PHE A 576 18.52 -41.56 12.17
CA PHE A 576 18.23 -42.41 13.33
C PHE A 576 19.28 -43.47 13.59
N SER A 577 20.20 -43.75 12.67
CA SER A 577 21.16 -44.86 12.85
C SER A 577 22.61 -44.46 12.67
N GLY A 578 22.88 -43.24 12.17
CA GLY A 578 24.21 -42.78 11.81
C GLY A 578 24.84 -43.52 10.63
N VAL A 579 24.17 -44.53 10.06
CA VAL A 579 24.69 -45.32 8.95
C VAL A 579 24.78 -44.45 7.70
N GLN A 580 25.96 -44.37 7.11
CA GLN A 580 26.18 -43.64 5.86
C GLN A 580 25.34 -44.23 4.72
N ILE A 581 24.75 -43.35 3.92
CA ILE A 581 23.88 -43.71 2.79
C ILE A 581 24.57 -43.27 1.51
N SER A 582 25.04 -44.24 0.71
CA SER A 582 25.55 -43.94 -0.62
C SER A 582 24.40 -43.73 -1.62
N GLN A 583 24.69 -43.10 -2.75
CA GLN A 583 23.71 -42.83 -3.81
C GLN A 583 23.07 -44.11 -4.37
N THR A 584 23.76 -45.24 -4.37
CA THR A 584 23.23 -46.53 -4.84
C THR A 584 22.35 -47.21 -3.79
N ASP A 585 22.61 -46.98 -2.50
CA ASP A 585 21.90 -47.65 -1.40
C ASP A 585 20.43 -47.23 -1.32
N ILE A 586 20.09 -46.01 -1.76
CA ILE A 586 18.73 -45.48 -1.70
C ILE A 586 17.72 -46.27 -2.55
N PHE A 587 18.21 -47.06 -3.52
CA PHE A 587 17.39 -47.92 -4.38
C PHE A 587 17.46 -49.41 -4.00
N SER A 588 18.30 -49.78 -3.03
CA SER A 588 18.48 -51.17 -2.58
C SER A 588 17.28 -51.71 -1.78
N GLY A 589 16.42 -50.82 -1.26
CA GLY A 589 15.33 -51.16 -0.35
C GLY A 589 15.72 -51.26 1.13
N GLN A 590 16.99 -51.00 1.47
CA GLN A 590 17.45 -50.87 2.86
C GLN A 590 17.04 -49.55 3.51
N PHE A 591 16.83 -48.52 2.68
CA PHE A 591 16.40 -47.20 3.08
C PHE A 591 15.03 -46.86 2.47
N GLU A 592 14.22 -46.13 3.21
CA GLU A 592 12.87 -45.76 2.81
C GLU A 592 12.52 -44.32 3.24
N GLU A 593 11.52 -43.77 2.56
CA GLU A 593 10.90 -42.50 2.93
C GLU A 593 10.15 -42.70 4.25
N GLU A 594 10.52 -41.90 5.24
CA GLU A 594 9.93 -41.93 6.57
C GLU A 594 9.34 -40.58 6.97
N HIS A 595 8.15 -40.60 7.57
CA HIS A 595 7.51 -39.42 8.12
C HIS A 595 8.01 -39.13 9.53
N LEU A 596 8.70 -38.01 9.73
CA LEU A 596 9.15 -37.57 11.05
C LEU A 596 7.98 -37.54 12.03
N LEU A 597 6.93 -36.80 11.72
CA LEU A 597 5.66 -36.84 12.44
C LEU A 597 4.70 -37.80 11.72
N PRO A 598 4.16 -38.83 12.41
CA PRO A 598 3.31 -39.82 11.76
C PRO A 598 2.13 -39.19 11.04
N PHE A 599 1.93 -39.57 9.77
CA PHE A 599 0.86 -39.02 8.93
C PHE A 599 -0.53 -39.18 9.56
N SER A 600 -0.78 -40.30 10.26
CA SER A 600 -2.05 -40.56 10.97
C SER A 600 -2.39 -39.53 12.05
N ARG A 601 -1.40 -38.76 12.52
CA ARG A 601 -1.55 -37.74 13.57
C ARG A 601 -1.38 -36.33 13.02
N SER A 602 -0.49 -36.14 12.05
CA SER A 602 -0.14 -34.82 11.52
C SER A 602 -0.90 -34.44 10.25
N TYR A 603 -1.39 -35.43 9.50
CA TYR A 603 -1.88 -35.30 8.12
C TYR A 603 -0.90 -34.55 7.19
N ASN A 604 0.39 -34.52 7.55
CA ASN A 604 1.42 -33.78 6.83
C ASN A 604 2.25 -34.74 5.96
N ASP A 605 1.93 -34.79 4.68
CA ASP A 605 2.69 -35.54 3.68
C ASP A 605 3.75 -34.70 2.93
N GLY A 606 4.02 -33.49 3.42
CA GLY A 606 4.99 -32.57 2.81
C GLY A 606 6.42 -33.06 2.93
N ARG A 607 7.29 -32.66 1.98
CA ARG A 607 8.74 -32.99 1.98
C ARG A 607 9.43 -32.62 3.29
N ALA A 608 9.04 -31.52 3.93
CA ALA A 608 9.59 -31.10 5.22
C ALA A 608 9.31 -32.06 6.39
N ASN A 609 8.30 -32.94 6.25
CA ASN A 609 7.99 -33.97 7.23
C ASN A 609 8.57 -35.34 6.83
N LYS A 610 9.33 -35.41 5.74
CA LYS A 610 9.87 -36.65 5.19
C LYS A 610 11.38 -36.66 5.30
N VAL A 611 11.93 -37.82 5.59
CA VAL A 611 13.36 -38.04 5.63
C VAL A 611 13.69 -39.41 5.08
N LEU A 612 14.91 -39.61 4.61
CA LEU A 612 15.39 -40.94 4.23
C LEU A 612 15.93 -41.64 5.48
N SER A 613 15.34 -42.79 5.84
CA SER A 613 15.73 -43.55 7.02
C SER A 613 15.97 -45.02 6.69
N SER A 614 16.80 -45.69 7.49
CA SER A 614 16.94 -47.14 7.39
C SER A 614 15.64 -47.82 7.80
N ARG A 615 15.26 -48.86 7.08
CA ARG A 615 13.98 -49.57 7.29
C ARG A 615 13.82 -50.13 8.69
N GLU A 616 14.92 -50.57 9.30
CA GLU A 616 14.94 -51.07 10.67
C GLU A 616 14.55 -49.96 11.66
N TRP A 617 15.19 -48.80 11.56
CA TRP A 617 14.95 -47.69 12.49
C TRP A 617 13.60 -47.03 12.26
N ASN A 618 13.13 -46.98 11.03
CA ASN A 618 11.75 -46.59 10.75
C ASN A 618 10.75 -47.49 11.49
N ARG A 619 10.90 -48.82 11.38
CA ARG A 619 10.03 -49.77 12.11
C ARG A 619 10.13 -49.60 13.63
N ARG A 620 11.33 -49.34 14.17
CA ARG A 620 11.52 -49.07 15.60
C ARG A 620 10.79 -47.80 16.03
N LYS A 621 10.80 -46.74 15.22
CA LYS A 621 10.03 -45.52 15.47
C LYS A 621 8.53 -45.82 15.48
N GLY A 622 8.02 -46.46 14.44
CA GLY A 622 6.60 -46.77 14.27
C GLY A 622 5.73 -45.51 14.24
N ASN A 623 4.51 -45.58 14.78
CA ASN A 623 3.55 -44.47 14.76
C ASN A 623 3.83 -43.39 15.85
N ARG A 624 5.10 -43.08 16.10
CA ARG A 624 5.60 -42.13 17.11
C ARG A 624 6.43 -41.02 16.45
N SER A 625 6.62 -39.89 17.13
CA SER A 625 7.64 -38.91 16.73
C SER A 625 9.06 -39.45 17.01
N PRO A 626 10.13 -38.88 16.43
CA PRO A 626 11.49 -39.33 16.74
C PRO A 626 11.81 -39.12 18.22
N PHE A 627 11.35 -38.02 18.81
CA PHE A 627 11.49 -37.74 20.24
C PHE A 627 10.81 -38.82 21.10
N ASP A 628 9.53 -39.12 20.84
CA ASP A 628 8.81 -40.16 21.59
C ASP A 628 9.45 -41.55 21.43
N ALA A 629 10.03 -41.82 20.27
CA ALA A 629 10.63 -43.11 19.96
C ALA A 629 12.02 -43.27 20.57
N PHE A 630 12.82 -42.21 20.63
CA PHE A 630 14.26 -42.31 20.86
C PHE A 630 14.80 -41.40 21.96
N ALA A 631 14.08 -40.39 22.45
CA ALA A 631 14.63 -39.41 23.42
C ALA A 631 15.10 -40.00 24.76
N HIS A 632 14.68 -41.23 25.07
CA HIS A 632 15.08 -41.98 26.26
C HIS A 632 16.25 -42.93 26.02
N THR A 633 16.75 -43.03 24.78
CA THR A 633 17.88 -43.90 24.44
C THR A 633 19.21 -43.13 24.55
N PRO A 634 20.31 -43.80 24.94
CA PRO A 634 21.63 -43.16 25.06
C PRO A 634 22.12 -42.50 23.77
N GLU A 635 21.62 -42.93 22.62
CA GLU A 635 22.01 -42.48 21.29
C GLU A 635 21.29 -41.21 20.83
N TRP A 636 20.22 -40.77 21.53
CA TRP A 636 19.45 -39.56 21.17
C TRP A 636 20.29 -38.29 20.98
N PRO A 637 21.31 -37.99 21.82
CA PRO A 637 22.14 -36.80 21.61
C PRO A 637 22.94 -36.81 20.29
N GLN A 638 23.05 -37.96 19.63
CA GLN A 638 23.76 -38.16 18.36
C GLN A 638 22.82 -38.31 17.15
N MET A 639 21.50 -38.46 17.38
CA MET A 639 20.44 -38.47 16.37
C MET A 639 19.85 -37.08 16.18
#